data_AF-A0A6A6NHK3-F1
#
_entry.id   AF-A0A6A6NHK3-F1
#
_cell.length_a   1.000
_cell.length_b   1.000
_cell.length_c   1.000
_cell.angle_alpha   90.00
_cell.angle_beta   90.00
_cell.angle_gamma   90.00
#
_symmetry.space_group_name_H-M   'P 1'
#
loop_
_entity.id
_entity.type
_entity.pdbx_description
1 polymer ?
#
loop_
_entity_poly.entity_id
_entity_poly.type
_entity_poly.pdbx_seq_one_letter_code
_entity_poly.pdbx_strand_id
1 'polypeptide(L)'
;MTTRDMEIEGDLELLIPVAEIPQNAKCKTSSSSSTVGSSSHRLSGLEAISKVVRSWASKKFMTGCVILLPIAVTFYITWGFVHFVDGFFSPVYDHLGINIFGLGFATSITFIFLVGIFMSSWLGASVLTIGEWFIKKMPLVSYIYSSSKQISAAISPDQTTNAFKEVAIIRHPRIGEYAFGFITSTVILQRSMGEEELCCVYVPTNHLYVGDIFLISTKDILRPNLSVREGIDGFISSNLRHPAMEELEGSASQGKIHRMFNGERINSTENRSVLHVALRAPRNAVINSDGKNVVPDVWNVLDKIKEFSERVRNGSWVGATGKPLTNVIAIGIGGSFLGPLFVHTALQTDPEASRFAKGRQLRFLANVDPIDVAKNIAGLSPETTLVVVVSKTFTTAETMLNARTLRAWISKELGPSAVAKHMVAVSTNLTLVEKFGIDPNNAFAFWDWVGGRYSVCSAVGVLPLSLQYGFSIVEKFLKGASSIDQHFSSASFEKNIPVLLGLLSVWNVSFLGYPARAILPYSQALEKFAPHIQQVSMESNGKGVSIDGVPLPFETGEIDFGEPGTNGEVVNNHDELMSNFFAQPDALAYGKTAEQLQKENVQQHLIPHKTFSGNRPSLCILLSSLDAYRIGQLLAIYEHRVAVQGFIWGINSFDQWGVELGKSLATQVRKQLNASRTKGEPVEGFNFSTTTMLTRYLEESSDVPADPQTLLPRI
;
A
#
# COMPACT_ATOMS: atom_id res chain seq x y z
N MET A 1 -37.43 -38.18 -15.71
CA MET A 1 -36.31 -37.25 -16.00
C MET A 1 -36.73 -35.90 -15.46
N THR A 2 -36.00 -35.42 -14.46
CA THR A 2 -36.44 -34.47 -13.43
C THR A 2 -35.71 -33.14 -13.59
N THR A 3 -36.48 -32.05 -13.78
CA THR A 3 -36.35 -30.73 -13.13
C THR A 3 -34.96 -30.11 -12.87
N ARG A 4 -33.97 -30.30 -13.77
CA ARG A 4 -32.68 -29.58 -13.68
C ARG A 4 -32.19 -28.90 -14.95
N ASP A 5 -32.89 -29.06 -16.07
CA ASP A 5 -32.44 -28.53 -17.37
C ASP A 5 -33.15 -27.24 -17.81
N MET A 6 -34.05 -26.68 -16.99
CA MET A 6 -34.79 -25.43 -17.29
C MET A 6 -34.26 -24.18 -16.53
N GLU A 7 -33.24 -24.30 -15.69
CA GLU A 7 -32.68 -23.17 -14.93
C GLU A 7 -31.39 -22.59 -15.51
N ILE A 8 -30.90 -23.09 -16.66
CA ILE A 8 -29.62 -22.65 -17.25
C ILE A 8 -29.82 -21.63 -18.41
N GLU A 9 -31.05 -21.41 -18.88
CA GLU A 9 -31.34 -20.47 -19.98
C GLU A 9 -31.85 -19.08 -19.54
N GLY A 10 -31.99 -18.83 -18.23
CA GLY A 10 -32.55 -17.56 -17.70
C GLY A 10 -31.54 -16.47 -17.31
N ASP A 11 -30.25 -16.80 -17.15
CA ASP A 11 -29.25 -15.89 -16.55
C ASP A 11 -28.29 -15.23 -17.55
N LEU A 12 -28.56 -15.34 -18.86
CA LEU A 12 -27.75 -14.72 -19.93
C LEU A 12 -28.35 -13.46 -20.56
N GLU A 13 -29.53 -13.00 -20.12
CA GLU A 13 -30.19 -11.78 -20.63
C GLU A 13 -30.11 -10.59 -19.66
N LEU A 14 -28.91 -10.20 -19.23
CA LEU A 14 -28.67 -8.89 -18.58
C LEU A 14 -27.35 -8.22 -19.00
N LEU A 15 -26.98 -8.37 -20.28
CA LEU A 15 -25.91 -7.58 -20.90
C LEU A 15 -26.52 -6.50 -21.81
N ILE A 16 -26.12 -5.26 -21.56
CA ILE A 16 -26.51 -4.04 -22.27
C ILE A 16 -26.13 -4.19 -23.77
N PRO A 17 -26.98 -3.77 -24.73
CA PRO A 17 -26.74 -4.02 -26.15
C PRO A 17 -25.56 -3.20 -26.70
N VAL A 18 -24.60 -3.89 -27.31
CA VAL A 18 -23.50 -3.32 -28.09
C VAL A 18 -24.05 -2.87 -29.45
N ALA A 19 -23.70 -1.65 -29.86
CA ALA A 19 -24.09 -1.10 -31.16
C ALA A 19 -23.48 -1.91 -32.31
N GLU A 20 -24.33 -2.31 -33.27
CA GLU A 20 -23.92 -2.99 -34.50
C GLU A 20 -23.13 -2.06 -35.43
N ILE A 21 -21.99 -2.54 -35.95
CA ILE A 21 -21.26 -1.93 -37.07
C ILE A 21 -21.33 -2.91 -38.26
N PRO A 22 -21.58 -2.46 -39.51
CA PRO A 22 -22.00 -3.35 -40.58
C PRO A 22 -20.86 -4.21 -41.14
N GLN A 23 -21.17 -5.48 -41.39
CA GLN A 23 -20.35 -6.39 -42.18
C GLN A 23 -20.27 -5.93 -43.65
N ASN A 24 -19.07 -5.63 -44.13
CA ASN A 24 -18.70 -5.81 -45.53
C ASN A 24 -17.19 -5.70 -45.74
N ALA A 25 -16.49 -6.84 -45.84
CA ALA A 25 -15.40 -7.04 -46.81
C ALA A 25 -14.94 -8.50 -46.83
N LYS A 26 -15.15 -9.15 -47.98
CA LYS A 26 -14.74 -10.52 -48.30
C LYS A 26 -13.22 -10.66 -48.38
N CYS A 27 -12.74 -11.78 -47.82
CA CYS A 27 -11.77 -12.75 -48.36
C CYS A 27 -10.61 -12.25 -49.26
N LYS A 28 -9.37 -12.56 -48.85
CA LYS A 28 -8.41 -13.28 -49.70
C LYS A 28 -7.27 -13.89 -48.89
N THR A 29 -7.22 -15.21 -48.91
CA THR A 29 -6.05 -16.04 -48.64
C THR A 29 -5.07 -15.96 -49.81
N SER A 30 -3.78 -15.85 -49.50
CA SER A 30 -2.71 -16.28 -50.42
C SER A 30 -1.49 -16.73 -49.63
N SER A 31 -1.16 -18.00 -49.78
CA SER A 31 0.09 -18.64 -49.40
C SER A 31 1.24 -18.19 -50.31
N SER A 32 2.44 -18.05 -49.76
CA SER A 32 3.69 -18.36 -50.48
C SER A 32 4.81 -18.64 -49.49
N SER A 33 5.62 -19.63 -49.84
CA SER A 33 6.71 -20.25 -49.11
C SER A 33 8.09 -19.76 -49.58
N SER A 34 9.11 -20.02 -48.75
CA SER A 34 10.57 -19.96 -49.02
C SER A 34 11.18 -18.56 -49.20
N THR A 35 12.38 -18.20 -48.72
CA THR A 35 13.64 -18.95 -48.60
C THR A 35 14.63 -18.20 -47.67
N VAL A 36 15.57 -18.93 -47.08
CA VAL A 36 16.72 -18.44 -46.29
C VAL A 36 17.69 -17.66 -47.18
N GLY A 37 18.15 -16.49 -46.71
CA GLY A 37 19.23 -15.71 -47.32
C GLY A 37 20.02 -14.92 -46.28
N SER A 38 21.24 -15.37 -46.00
CA SER A 38 22.20 -14.70 -45.12
C SER A 38 22.94 -13.58 -45.87
N SER A 39 22.72 -12.31 -45.49
CA SER A 39 23.69 -11.20 -45.65
C SER A 39 23.07 -9.84 -45.29
N SER A 40 23.03 -9.46 -44.01
CA SER A 40 22.67 -8.07 -43.64
C SER A 40 23.20 -7.58 -42.28
N HIS A 41 24.21 -8.23 -41.70
CA HIS A 41 24.68 -7.89 -40.35
C HIS A 41 25.64 -6.67 -40.22
N ARG A 42 25.97 -5.96 -41.31
CA ARG A 42 26.85 -4.76 -41.24
C ARG A 42 26.14 -3.41 -41.46
N LEU A 43 24.89 -3.39 -41.91
CA LEU A 43 24.13 -2.14 -42.15
C LEU A 43 23.24 -1.72 -40.97
N SER A 44 22.90 -2.64 -40.05
CA SER A 44 21.99 -2.34 -38.93
C SER A 44 22.63 -1.54 -37.78
N GLY A 45 23.94 -1.62 -37.60
CA GLY A 45 24.66 -0.92 -36.53
C GLY A 45 24.76 0.59 -36.75
N LEU A 46 25.00 1.02 -37.99
CA LEU A 46 25.09 2.44 -38.35
C LEU A 46 23.72 3.12 -38.34
N GLU A 47 22.66 2.42 -38.76
CA GLU A 47 21.28 2.93 -38.65
C GLU A 47 20.80 3.02 -37.20
N ALA A 48 21.17 2.07 -36.34
CA ALA A 48 20.82 2.09 -34.93
C ALA A 48 21.52 3.26 -34.21
N ILE A 49 22.82 3.48 -34.46
CA ILE A 49 23.56 4.61 -33.89
C ILE A 49 23.02 5.94 -34.42
N SER A 50 22.71 6.04 -35.72
CA SER A 50 22.08 7.21 -36.32
C SER A 50 20.72 7.53 -35.68
N LYS A 51 19.87 6.53 -35.45
CA LYS A 51 18.57 6.70 -34.77
C LYS A 51 18.73 7.13 -33.31
N VAL A 52 19.70 6.58 -32.59
CA VAL A 52 19.97 6.96 -31.19
C VAL A 52 20.51 8.38 -31.10
N VAL A 53 21.46 8.76 -31.96
CA VAL A 53 22.02 10.13 -32.00
C VAL A 53 20.95 11.15 -32.42
N ARG A 54 20.12 10.82 -33.42
CA ARG A 54 19.02 11.69 -33.87
C ARG A 54 17.92 11.83 -32.82
N SER A 55 17.60 10.76 -32.09
CA SER A 55 16.65 10.79 -30.97
C SER A 55 17.19 11.63 -29.80
N TRP A 56 18.46 11.45 -29.44
CA TRP A 56 19.12 12.23 -28.39
C TRP A 56 19.22 13.72 -28.75
N ALA A 57 19.61 14.05 -29.98
CA ALA A 57 19.67 15.42 -30.48
C ALA A 57 18.28 16.07 -30.54
N SER A 58 17.25 15.34 -31.00
CA SER A 58 15.87 15.86 -31.03
C SER A 58 15.31 16.12 -29.63
N LYS A 59 15.61 15.24 -28.65
CA LYS A 59 15.19 15.45 -27.26
C LYS A 59 15.87 16.67 -26.66
N LYS A 60 17.18 16.84 -26.85
CA LYS A 60 17.91 18.01 -26.34
C LYS A 60 17.49 19.31 -27.02
N PHE A 61 17.22 19.29 -28.32
CA PHE A 61 16.67 20.43 -29.06
C PHE A 61 15.26 20.79 -28.57
N MET A 62 14.37 19.80 -28.41
CA MET A 62 13.02 20.03 -27.86
C MET A 62 13.06 20.56 -26.43
N THR A 63 13.94 20.06 -25.56
CA THR A 63 14.13 20.63 -24.22
C THR A 63 14.63 22.08 -24.29
N GLY A 64 15.56 22.38 -25.19
CA GLY A 64 16.02 23.76 -25.44
C GLY A 64 14.88 24.67 -25.90
N CYS A 65 14.06 24.22 -26.85
CA CYS A 65 12.88 24.95 -27.32
C CYS A 65 11.84 25.14 -26.20
N VAL A 66 11.57 24.12 -25.38
CA VAL A 66 10.60 24.23 -24.28
C VAL A 66 11.06 25.22 -23.21
N ILE A 67 12.37 25.36 -22.97
CA ILE A 67 12.93 26.34 -22.04
C ILE A 67 12.98 27.74 -22.66
N LEU A 68 13.35 27.86 -23.94
CA LEU A 68 13.51 29.15 -24.63
C LEU A 68 12.18 29.74 -25.10
N LEU A 69 11.17 28.93 -25.43
CA LEU A 69 9.90 29.40 -25.94
C LEU A 69 9.17 30.32 -24.96
N PRO A 70 9.04 30.01 -23.65
CA PRO A 70 8.46 30.93 -22.68
C PRO A 70 9.23 32.26 -22.62
N ILE A 71 10.57 32.21 -22.62
CA ILE A 71 11.43 33.40 -22.55
C ILE A 71 11.25 34.27 -23.81
N ALA A 72 11.22 33.65 -24.99
CA ALA A 72 11.02 34.34 -26.26
C ALA A 72 9.60 34.93 -26.37
N VAL A 73 8.59 34.21 -25.89
CA VAL A 73 7.20 34.68 -25.83
C VAL A 73 7.08 35.85 -24.86
N THR A 74 7.66 35.76 -23.66
CA THR A 74 7.71 36.87 -22.70
C THR A 74 8.41 38.08 -23.32
N PHE A 75 9.57 37.91 -23.94
CA PHE A 75 10.29 39.00 -24.60
C PHE A 75 9.46 39.62 -25.73
N TYR A 76 8.83 38.81 -26.58
CA TYR A 76 8.00 39.29 -27.70
C TYR A 76 6.78 40.07 -27.21
N ILE A 77 6.08 39.58 -26.18
CA ILE A 77 4.92 40.26 -25.59
C ILE A 77 5.34 41.56 -24.94
N THR A 78 6.41 41.56 -24.13
CA THR A 78 6.92 42.77 -23.48
C THR A 78 7.40 43.80 -24.50
N TRP A 79 8.15 43.36 -25.52
CA TRP A 79 8.62 44.24 -26.61
C TRP A 79 7.45 44.83 -27.40
N GLY A 80 6.46 44.01 -27.77
CA GLY A 80 5.26 44.46 -28.48
C GLY A 80 4.44 45.46 -27.68
N PHE A 81 4.32 45.26 -26.36
CA PHE A 81 3.62 46.20 -25.48
C PHE A 81 4.35 47.54 -25.36
N VAL A 82 5.68 47.53 -25.16
CA VAL A 82 6.48 48.76 -25.10
C VAL A 82 6.36 49.54 -26.41
N HIS A 83 6.45 48.87 -27.56
CA HIS A 83 6.29 49.53 -28.87
C HIS A 83 4.90 50.12 -29.10
N PHE A 84 3.85 49.49 -28.58
CA PHE A 84 2.49 50.02 -28.65
C PHE A 84 2.34 51.30 -27.82
N VAL A 85 2.85 51.29 -26.58
CA VAL A 85 2.84 52.47 -25.71
C VAL A 85 3.70 53.58 -26.31
N ASP A 86 4.88 53.27 -26.83
CA ASP A 86 5.74 54.23 -27.50
C ASP A 86 5.07 54.85 -28.73
N GLY A 87 4.40 54.04 -29.55
CA GLY A 87 3.63 54.56 -30.69
C GLY A 87 2.49 55.49 -30.28
N PHE A 88 1.81 55.20 -29.15
CA PHE A 88 0.73 56.04 -28.64
C PHE A 88 1.21 57.40 -28.11
N PHE A 89 2.38 57.43 -27.45
CA PHE A 89 2.94 58.64 -26.85
C PHE A 89 4.01 59.34 -27.70
N SER A 90 4.44 58.76 -28.83
CA SER A 90 5.39 59.37 -29.78
C SER A 90 5.07 60.82 -30.14
N PRO A 91 3.80 61.21 -30.43
CA PRO A 91 3.48 62.60 -30.76
C PRO A 91 3.76 63.59 -29.63
N VAL A 92 3.69 63.11 -28.37
CA VAL A 92 3.96 63.90 -27.17
C VAL A 92 5.46 63.99 -26.92
N TYR A 93 6.21 62.90 -27.13
CA TYR A 93 7.67 62.90 -27.02
C TYR A 93 8.33 63.81 -28.06
N ASP A 94 7.82 63.79 -29.29
CA ASP A 94 8.30 64.63 -30.39
C ASP A 94 8.05 66.12 -30.14
N HIS A 95 6.94 66.47 -29.49
CA HIS A 95 6.62 67.86 -29.12
C HIS A 95 7.47 68.39 -27.95
N LEU A 96 7.98 67.49 -27.09
CA LEU A 96 8.80 67.83 -25.93
C LEU A 96 10.32 67.70 -26.19
N GLY A 97 10.72 67.16 -27.35
CA GLY A 97 12.13 67.05 -27.77
C GLY A 97 12.97 66.05 -26.96
N ILE A 98 12.34 65.05 -26.33
CA ILE A 98 13.00 64.11 -25.40
C ILE A 98 13.30 62.79 -26.11
N ASN A 99 14.58 62.53 -26.41
CA ASN A 99 15.06 61.24 -26.93
C ASN A 99 16.01 60.58 -25.91
N ILE A 100 15.44 59.92 -24.90
CA ILE A 100 16.21 59.18 -23.88
C ILE A 100 15.96 57.69 -24.04
N PHE A 101 17.04 56.89 -24.07
CA PHE A 101 16.97 55.44 -24.17
C PHE A 101 16.25 54.83 -22.95
N GLY A 102 15.16 54.09 -23.19
CA GLY A 102 14.35 53.45 -22.14
C GLY A 102 13.14 54.25 -21.65
N LEU A 103 12.87 55.43 -22.23
CA LEU A 103 11.71 56.27 -21.86
C LEU A 103 10.39 55.50 -22.01
N GLY A 104 10.27 54.66 -23.05
CA GLY A 104 9.09 53.84 -23.31
C GLY A 104 8.74 52.82 -22.24
N PHE A 105 9.75 52.29 -21.56
CA PHE A 105 9.54 51.39 -20.44
C PHE A 105 9.03 52.14 -19.20
N ALA A 106 9.61 53.31 -18.91
CA ALA A 106 9.17 54.15 -17.80
C ALA A 106 7.74 54.68 -18.02
N THR A 107 7.41 55.14 -19.22
CA THR A 107 6.07 55.63 -19.58
C THR A 107 5.05 54.50 -19.62
N SER A 108 5.45 53.28 -20.00
CA SER A 108 4.61 52.09 -19.90
C SER A 108 4.25 51.77 -18.45
N ILE A 109 5.21 51.84 -17.52
CA ILE A 109 4.96 51.65 -16.09
C ILE A 109 4.02 52.74 -15.55
N THR A 110 4.28 54.01 -15.89
CA THR A 110 3.42 55.13 -15.50
C THR A 110 2.02 55.01 -16.10
N PHE A 111 1.90 54.56 -17.34
CA PHE A 111 0.61 54.35 -18.01
C PHE A 111 -0.18 53.21 -17.36
N ILE A 112 0.46 52.07 -17.08
CA ILE A 112 -0.18 50.96 -16.33
C ILE A 112 -0.68 51.45 -14.97
N PHE A 113 0.13 52.23 -14.27
CA PHE A 113 -0.23 52.81 -12.98
C PHE A 113 -1.43 53.76 -13.08
N LEU A 114 -1.44 54.65 -14.08
CA LEU A 114 -2.55 55.58 -14.34
C LEU A 114 -3.82 54.87 -14.78
N VAL A 115 -3.72 53.81 -15.60
CA VAL A 115 -4.86 52.95 -15.93
C VAL A 115 -5.39 52.25 -14.68
N GLY A 116 -4.52 51.82 -13.76
CA GLY A 116 -4.94 51.28 -12.46
C GLY A 116 -5.72 52.29 -11.62
N ILE A 117 -5.24 53.54 -11.54
CA ILE A 117 -5.95 54.64 -10.85
C ILE A 117 -7.29 54.94 -11.55
N PHE A 118 -7.31 54.95 -12.88
CA PHE A 118 -8.55 55.17 -13.63
C PHE A 118 -9.56 54.02 -13.41
N MET A 119 -9.12 52.77 -13.44
CA MET A 119 -9.97 51.59 -13.23
C MET A 119 -10.51 51.50 -11.80
N SER A 120 -9.84 52.10 -10.82
CA SER A 120 -10.31 52.23 -9.43
C SER A 120 -11.27 53.42 -9.22
N SER A 121 -11.50 54.25 -10.24
CA SER A 121 -12.51 55.31 -10.20
C SER A 121 -13.89 54.80 -10.61
N TRP A 122 -14.94 55.53 -10.25
CA TRP A 122 -16.33 55.21 -10.65
C TRP A 122 -16.52 55.14 -12.17
N LEU A 123 -15.80 55.98 -12.93
CA LEU A 123 -15.85 55.99 -14.39
C LEU A 123 -15.20 54.72 -14.98
N GLY A 124 -14.06 54.29 -14.44
CA GLY A 124 -13.36 53.08 -14.87
C GLY A 124 -14.15 51.81 -14.55
N ALA A 125 -14.75 51.73 -13.37
CA ALA A 125 -15.64 50.64 -13.00
C ALA A 125 -16.83 50.50 -13.98
N SER A 126 -17.39 51.63 -14.42
CA SER A 126 -18.48 51.65 -15.41
C SER A 126 -18.05 51.10 -16.77
N VAL A 127 -16.86 51.50 -17.26
CA VAL A 127 -16.29 50.99 -18.53
C VAL A 127 -16.00 49.49 -18.46
N LEU A 128 -15.45 49.02 -17.33
CA LEU A 128 -15.20 47.59 -17.09
C LEU A 128 -16.50 46.78 -17.15
N THR A 129 -17.56 47.29 -16.52
CA THR A 129 -18.86 46.61 -16.45
C THR A 129 -19.50 46.46 -17.85
N ILE A 130 -19.34 47.48 -18.70
CA ILE A 130 -19.79 47.44 -20.11
C ILE A 130 -18.97 46.43 -20.92
N GLY A 131 -17.65 46.38 -20.72
CA GLY A 131 -16.78 45.39 -21.36
C GLY A 131 -17.10 43.96 -20.94
N GLU A 132 -17.36 43.73 -19.65
CA GLU A 132 -17.76 42.42 -19.14
C GLU A 132 -19.12 41.96 -19.69
N TRP A 133 -20.06 42.88 -19.84
CA TRP A 133 -21.33 42.60 -20.48
C TRP A 133 -21.15 42.15 -21.94
N PHE A 134 -20.24 42.77 -22.67
CA PHE A 134 -19.93 42.41 -24.05
C PHE A 134 -19.26 41.04 -24.17
N ILE A 135 -18.26 40.75 -23.33
CA ILE A 135 -17.54 39.47 -23.31
C ILE A 135 -18.47 38.30 -22.94
N LYS A 136 -19.39 38.51 -21.98
CA LYS A 136 -20.38 37.49 -21.60
C LYS A 136 -21.38 37.15 -22.71
N LYS A 137 -21.61 38.08 -23.66
CA LYS A 137 -22.47 37.85 -24.83
C LYS A 137 -21.78 37.10 -25.97
N MET A 138 -20.46 36.93 -25.94
CA MET A 138 -19.73 36.20 -26.96
C MET A 138 -19.70 34.69 -26.66
N PRO A 139 -20.23 33.82 -27.54
CA PRO A 139 -20.15 32.38 -27.36
C PRO A 139 -18.68 31.89 -27.39
N LEU A 140 -18.38 30.81 -26.66
CA LEU A 140 -17.04 30.25 -26.36
C LEU A 140 -16.13 31.13 -25.47
N VAL A 141 -16.01 32.42 -25.73
CA VAL A 141 -15.13 33.32 -24.95
C VAL A 141 -15.65 33.51 -23.52
N SER A 142 -16.98 33.54 -23.35
CA SER A 142 -17.62 33.66 -22.04
C SER A 142 -17.24 32.52 -21.07
N TYR A 143 -17.08 31.29 -21.57
CA TYR A 143 -16.68 30.14 -20.75
C TYR A 143 -15.25 30.32 -20.23
N ILE A 144 -14.29 30.62 -21.10
CA ILE A 144 -12.88 30.80 -20.73
C ILE A 144 -12.70 32.02 -19.80
N TYR A 145 -13.39 33.12 -20.10
CA TYR A 145 -13.35 34.33 -19.27
C TYR A 145 -13.95 34.08 -17.89
N SER A 146 -15.08 33.36 -17.80
CA SER A 146 -15.71 33.03 -16.51
C SER A 146 -14.83 32.14 -15.62
N SER A 147 -14.20 31.10 -16.18
CA SER A 147 -13.28 30.23 -15.45
C SER A 147 -12.00 30.94 -15.03
N SER A 148 -11.43 31.77 -15.92
CA SER A 148 -10.24 32.56 -15.61
C SER A 148 -10.53 33.62 -14.54
N LYS A 149 -11.71 34.23 -14.56
CA LYS A 149 -12.16 35.18 -13.53
C LYS A 149 -12.37 34.49 -12.18
N GLN A 150 -12.90 33.26 -12.14
CA GLN A 150 -13.02 32.49 -10.89
C GLN A 150 -11.65 32.16 -10.29
N ILE A 151 -10.69 31.74 -11.11
CA ILE A 151 -9.32 31.45 -10.66
C ILE A 151 -8.61 32.74 -10.20
N SER A 152 -8.75 33.85 -10.94
CA SER A 152 -8.18 35.13 -10.56
C SER A 152 -8.83 35.72 -9.30
N ALA A 153 -10.14 35.52 -9.10
CA ALA A 153 -10.84 35.93 -7.89
C ALA A 153 -10.41 35.11 -6.66
N ALA A 154 -10.03 33.85 -6.86
CA ALA A 154 -9.50 33.00 -5.79
C ALA A 154 -8.05 33.37 -5.35
N ILE A 155 -7.32 34.13 -6.17
CA ILE A 155 -5.90 34.46 -5.95
C ILE A 155 -5.69 35.97 -5.66
N SER A 156 -6.73 36.80 -5.77
CA SER A 156 -6.62 38.24 -5.57
C SER A 156 -6.40 38.61 -4.08
N PRO A 157 -5.38 39.44 -3.75
CA PRO A 157 -5.02 39.71 -2.35
C PRO A 157 -6.01 40.57 -1.56
N ASP A 158 -6.93 41.28 -2.24
CA ASP A 158 -7.61 42.45 -1.66
C ASP A 158 -9.15 42.45 -1.75
N GLN A 159 -9.77 41.29 -1.97
CA GLN A 159 -11.21 41.16 -1.72
C GLN A 159 -11.54 39.86 -0.97
N THR A 160 -11.92 40.07 0.29
CA THR A 160 -12.83 39.23 1.06
C THR A 160 -13.86 38.53 0.17
N THR A 161 -13.74 37.22 0.03
CA THR A 161 -14.90 36.39 -0.31
C THR A 161 -15.94 36.64 0.77
N ASN A 162 -16.96 37.46 0.47
CA ASN A 162 -18.13 37.73 1.32
C ASN A 162 -18.97 36.46 1.66
N ALA A 163 -18.46 35.26 1.38
CA ALA A 163 -19.07 33.99 1.73
C ALA A 163 -18.95 33.69 3.23
N PHE A 164 -17.80 34.00 3.86
CA PHE A 164 -17.57 33.80 5.29
C PHE A 164 -17.27 35.15 5.95
N LYS A 165 -18.19 35.62 6.79
CA LYS A 165 -18.11 36.92 7.47
C LYS A 165 -17.34 36.83 8.78
N GLU A 166 -17.50 35.72 9.51
CA GLU A 166 -16.92 35.54 10.84
C GLU A 166 -16.81 34.05 11.17
N VAL A 167 -15.92 33.71 12.11
CA VAL A 167 -15.81 32.36 12.66
C VAL A 167 -16.86 32.18 13.77
N ALA A 168 -17.50 31.01 13.82
CA ALA A 168 -18.48 30.66 14.83
C ALA A 168 -18.26 29.23 15.35
N ILE A 169 -18.50 29.05 16.63
CA ILE A 169 -18.64 27.74 17.26
C ILE A 169 -20.09 27.61 17.71
N ILE A 170 -20.78 26.58 17.21
CA ILE A 170 -22.20 26.33 17.51
C ILE A 170 -22.37 24.98 18.18
N ARG A 171 -23.46 24.79 18.93
CA ARG A 171 -23.80 23.46 19.45
C ARG A 171 -24.33 22.60 18.30
N HIS A 172 -23.69 21.46 18.04
CA HIS A 172 -24.10 20.54 16.99
C HIS A 172 -25.41 19.83 17.38
N PRO A 173 -26.29 19.43 16.44
CA PRO A 173 -27.55 18.75 16.77
C PRO A 173 -27.38 17.41 17.50
N ARG A 174 -26.18 16.80 17.44
CA ARG A 174 -25.84 15.65 18.29
C ARG A 174 -25.55 16.13 19.72
N ILE A 175 -26.21 15.50 20.68
CA ILE A 175 -26.17 15.89 22.10
C ILE A 175 -24.72 15.87 22.60
N GLY A 176 -24.22 17.05 23.02
CA GLY A 176 -22.92 17.20 23.69
C GLY A 176 -21.77 17.68 22.79
N GLU A 177 -21.99 17.86 21.49
CA GLU A 177 -20.95 18.26 20.54
C GLU A 177 -21.03 19.76 20.21
N TYR A 178 -19.87 20.38 19.94
CA TYR A 178 -19.75 21.72 19.36
C TYR A 178 -19.14 21.59 17.96
N ALA A 179 -19.64 22.37 17.02
CA ALA A 179 -19.17 22.41 15.64
C ALA A 179 -18.52 23.75 15.33
N PHE A 180 -17.37 23.69 14.65
CA PHE A 180 -16.67 24.84 14.12
C PHE A 180 -17.25 25.20 12.75
N GLY A 181 -17.56 26.47 12.53
CA GLY A 181 -18.17 26.94 11.29
C GLY A 181 -17.94 28.43 11.04
N PHE A 182 -18.57 28.93 9.99
CA PHE A 182 -18.43 30.29 9.52
C PHE A 182 -19.80 30.95 9.37
N ILE A 183 -19.99 32.12 9.97
CA ILE A 183 -21.19 32.92 9.74
C ILE A 183 -21.16 33.43 8.31
N THR A 184 -22.17 33.08 7.52
CA THR A 184 -22.29 33.47 6.11
C THR A 184 -23.23 34.66 5.93
N SER A 185 -24.31 34.71 6.70
CA SER A 185 -25.32 35.76 6.66
C SER A 185 -26.14 35.82 7.95
N THR A 186 -26.98 36.85 8.06
CA THR A 186 -27.91 37.04 9.17
C THR A 186 -29.31 37.22 8.60
N VAL A 187 -30.31 36.65 9.26
CA VAL A 187 -31.72 36.67 8.84
C VAL A 187 -32.56 37.08 10.03
N ILE A 188 -33.50 38.01 9.81
CA ILE A 188 -34.47 38.43 10.83
C ILE A 188 -35.75 37.61 10.63
N LEU A 189 -36.12 36.84 11.64
CA LEU A 189 -37.35 36.06 11.67
C LEU A 189 -38.43 36.87 12.40
N GLN A 190 -39.48 37.29 11.70
CA GLN A 190 -40.64 37.91 12.32
C GLN A 190 -41.53 36.85 12.97
N ARG A 191 -41.64 36.88 14.30
CA ARG A 191 -42.57 36.05 15.08
C ARG A 191 -43.68 36.93 15.65
N SER A 192 -44.81 36.31 16.00
CA SER A 192 -45.96 36.98 16.63
C SER A 192 -45.65 37.69 17.96
N MET A 193 -44.48 37.42 18.55
CA MET A 193 -44.01 37.95 19.84
C MET A 193 -42.77 38.86 19.71
N GLY A 194 -42.35 39.23 18.50
CA GLY A 194 -41.20 40.10 18.24
C GLY A 194 -40.29 39.63 17.09
N GLU A 195 -39.29 40.44 16.75
CA GLU A 195 -38.27 40.10 15.76
C GLU A 195 -37.10 39.35 16.43
N GLU A 196 -36.70 38.21 15.86
CA GLU A 196 -35.56 37.42 16.32
C GLU A 196 -34.49 37.33 15.23
N GLU A 197 -33.27 37.75 15.55
CA GLU A 197 -32.13 37.70 14.64
C GLU A 197 -31.43 36.34 14.73
N LEU A 198 -31.31 35.66 13.59
CA LEU A 198 -30.65 34.36 13.43
C LEU A 198 -29.43 34.50 12.51
N CYS A 199 -28.35 33.80 12.80
CA CYS A 199 -27.21 33.69 11.88
C CYS A 199 -27.27 32.39 11.10
N CYS A 200 -26.95 32.46 9.80
CA CYS A 200 -26.65 31.30 8.97
C CYS A 200 -25.19 30.91 9.17
N VAL A 201 -24.95 29.82 9.91
CA VAL A 201 -23.62 29.29 10.18
C VAL A 201 -23.37 28.09 9.27
N TYR A 202 -22.40 28.22 8.37
CA TYR A 202 -21.92 27.13 7.53
C TYR A 202 -20.87 26.32 8.29
N VAL A 203 -21.12 25.03 8.48
CA VAL A 203 -20.22 24.09 9.14
C VAL A 203 -19.65 23.17 8.08
N PRO A 204 -18.37 23.37 7.68
CA PRO A 204 -17.73 22.50 6.71
C PRO A 204 -17.44 21.12 7.30
N THR A 205 -17.47 20.09 6.44
CA THR A 205 -17.23 18.69 6.82
C THR A 205 -15.79 18.25 6.54
N ASN A 206 -15.55 17.44 5.51
CA ASN A 206 -14.23 16.93 5.13
C ASN A 206 -13.48 17.86 4.16
N HIS A 207 -14.17 18.82 3.55
CA HIS A 207 -13.61 19.80 2.63
C HIS A 207 -14.20 21.17 2.92
N LEU A 208 -13.40 22.25 2.81
CA LEU A 208 -13.81 23.60 3.19
C LEU A 208 -15.09 24.08 2.47
N TYR A 209 -15.31 23.60 1.26
CA TYR A 209 -16.42 24.00 0.39
C TYR A 209 -17.62 23.04 0.40
N VAL A 210 -17.58 22.00 1.23
CA VAL A 210 -18.70 21.07 1.46
C VAL A 210 -19.09 21.10 2.93
N GLY A 211 -20.36 21.36 3.23
CA GLY A 211 -20.81 21.55 4.60
C GLY A 211 -22.30 21.83 4.72
N ASP A 212 -22.79 21.78 5.95
CA ASP A 212 -24.18 22.06 6.30
C ASP A 212 -24.36 23.53 6.71
N ILE A 213 -25.55 24.08 6.47
CA ILE A 213 -25.92 25.42 6.96
C ILE A 213 -26.92 25.29 8.10
N PHE A 214 -26.57 25.86 9.24
CA PHE A 214 -27.41 25.91 10.42
C PHE A 214 -27.94 27.33 10.64
N LEU A 215 -29.22 27.45 10.98
CA LEU A 215 -29.83 28.69 11.46
C LEU A 215 -29.79 28.70 12.99
N ILE A 216 -28.94 29.53 13.56
CA ILE A 216 -28.67 29.56 15.00
C ILE A 216 -28.97 30.94 15.57
N SER A 217 -29.59 31.01 16.75
CA SER A 217 -29.82 32.27 17.45
C SER A 217 -28.50 32.93 17.81
N THR A 218 -28.40 34.25 17.67
CA THR A 218 -27.16 35.00 17.98
C THR A 218 -26.65 34.75 19.41
N LYS A 219 -27.54 34.39 20.34
CA LYS A 219 -27.23 34.07 21.75
C LYS A 219 -26.57 32.71 21.95
N ASP A 220 -26.71 31.80 20.99
CA ASP A 220 -26.22 30.42 21.05
C ASP A 220 -24.95 30.20 20.21
N ILE A 221 -24.32 31.28 19.76
CA ILE A 221 -23.09 31.27 18.96
C ILE A 221 -21.92 31.75 19.83
N LEU A 222 -20.91 30.89 19.96
CA LEU A 222 -19.63 31.26 20.54
C LEU A 222 -18.75 31.86 19.44
N ARG A 223 -18.27 33.09 19.63
CA ARG A 223 -17.46 33.84 18.66
C ARG A 223 -16.00 33.85 19.12
N PRO A 224 -15.14 32.96 18.60
CA PRO A 224 -13.73 32.97 18.94
C PRO A 224 -13.05 34.23 18.38
N ASN A 225 -12.02 34.73 19.07
CA ASN A 225 -11.21 35.86 18.60
C ASN A 225 -10.23 35.41 17.50
N LEU A 226 -10.77 34.97 16.35
CA LEU A 226 -10.04 34.50 15.17
C LEU A 226 -10.55 35.24 13.94
N SER A 227 -9.64 35.62 13.04
CA SER A 227 -10.02 36.06 11.71
C SER A 227 -10.57 34.90 10.88
N VAL A 228 -11.38 35.19 9.85
CA VAL A 228 -11.88 34.17 8.91
C VAL A 228 -10.74 33.38 8.27
N ARG A 229 -9.61 34.04 7.98
CA ARG A 229 -8.41 33.38 7.45
C ARG A 229 -7.80 32.40 8.45
N GLU A 230 -7.60 32.82 9.69
CA GLU A 230 -7.11 31.93 10.76
C GLU A 230 -8.10 30.79 11.03
N GLY A 231 -9.40 31.02 10.87
CA GLY A 231 -10.40 29.97 10.96
C GLY A 231 -10.37 28.98 9.79
N ILE A 232 -10.11 29.43 8.57
CA ILE A 232 -9.93 28.56 7.39
C ILE A 232 -8.63 27.77 7.49
N ASP A 233 -7.52 28.45 7.81
CA ASP A 233 -6.22 27.82 8.03
C ASP A 233 -6.31 26.82 9.20
N GLY A 234 -7.03 27.20 10.26
CA GLY A 234 -7.39 26.36 11.39
C GLY A 234 -8.21 25.14 10.98
N PHE A 235 -9.24 25.28 10.14
CA PHE A 235 -10.08 24.17 9.68
C PHE A 235 -9.34 23.20 8.72
N ILE A 236 -8.59 23.74 7.76
CA ILE A 236 -7.80 22.94 6.82
C ILE A 236 -6.69 22.21 7.58
N SER A 237 -6.05 22.90 8.52
CA SER A 237 -5.08 22.27 9.40
C SER A 237 -5.73 21.32 10.39
N SER A 238 -6.95 21.55 10.90
CA SER A 238 -7.64 20.69 11.88
C SER A 238 -8.30 19.46 11.27
N ASN A 239 -8.62 19.46 9.97
CA ASN A 239 -8.92 18.21 9.26
C ASN A 239 -7.66 17.33 9.07
N LEU A 240 -6.47 17.90 9.26
CA LEU A 240 -5.19 17.20 9.43
C LEU A 240 -4.75 17.09 10.92
N ARG A 241 -5.32 17.91 11.81
CA ARG A 241 -4.95 18.13 13.23
C ARG A 241 -6.21 18.25 14.08
N HIS A 242 -7.05 17.22 14.05
CA HIS A 242 -8.11 17.12 15.04
C HIS A 242 -7.42 17.12 16.42
N PRO A 243 -7.94 17.74 17.49
CA PRO A 243 -7.30 17.69 18.82
C PRO A 243 -6.98 16.26 19.27
N ALA A 244 -7.86 15.32 18.91
CA ALA A 244 -7.60 13.89 19.09
C ALA A 244 -6.39 13.37 18.30
N MET A 245 -6.10 13.88 17.09
CA MET A 245 -4.90 13.51 16.33
C MET A 245 -3.62 14.04 16.98
N GLU A 246 -3.63 15.24 17.57
CA GLU A 246 -2.49 15.74 18.37
C GLU A 246 -2.28 14.90 19.65
N GLU A 247 -3.36 14.49 20.33
CA GLU A 247 -3.29 13.55 21.46
C GLU A 247 -2.77 12.16 21.02
N LEU A 248 -3.22 11.65 19.87
CA LEU A 248 -2.78 10.38 19.30
C LEU A 248 -1.30 10.44 18.89
N GLU A 249 -0.83 11.54 18.30
CA GLU A 249 0.59 11.79 18.02
C GLU A 249 1.42 11.77 19.31
N GLY A 250 0.93 12.44 20.37
CA GLY A 250 1.53 12.38 21.70
C GLY A 250 1.61 10.95 22.25
N SER A 251 0.58 10.12 22.02
CA SER A 251 0.50 8.73 22.50
C SER A 251 1.40 7.74 21.74
N ALA A 252 1.61 7.97 20.43
CA ALA A 252 2.60 7.25 19.63
C ALA A 252 4.01 7.49 20.18
N SER A 253 4.30 8.74 20.56
CA SER A 253 5.51 9.25 21.22
C SER A 253 6.83 8.87 20.52
N GLN A 254 7.68 9.87 20.21
CA GLN A 254 9.02 9.63 19.70
C GLN A 254 9.84 8.71 20.64
N GLY A 255 9.52 8.76 21.94
CA GLY A 255 10.07 7.87 22.96
C GLY A 255 9.90 6.39 22.64
N LYS A 256 8.68 5.89 22.38
CA LYS A 256 8.45 4.45 22.11
C LYS A 256 9.21 3.97 20.87
N ILE A 257 9.24 4.78 19.81
CA ILE A 257 10.04 4.51 18.61
C ILE A 257 11.53 4.44 18.97
N HIS A 258 12.04 5.43 19.70
CA HIS A 258 13.44 5.47 20.12
C HIS A 258 13.83 4.24 20.96
N ARG A 259 12.98 3.82 21.90
CA ARG A 259 13.17 2.61 22.72
C ARG A 259 13.29 1.34 21.85
N MET A 260 12.46 1.22 20.80
CA MET A 260 12.55 0.12 19.83
C MET A 260 13.91 0.12 19.12
N PHE A 261 14.33 1.25 18.55
CA PHE A 261 15.58 1.36 17.79
C PHE A 261 16.84 1.24 18.67
N ASN A 262 16.76 1.58 19.95
CA ASN A 262 17.83 1.37 20.92
C ASN A 262 17.91 -0.08 21.44
N GLY A 263 16.97 -0.94 21.03
CA GLY A 263 16.91 -2.33 21.44
C GLY A 263 16.53 -2.53 22.90
N GLU A 264 15.77 -1.61 23.47
CA GLU A 264 15.14 -1.84 24.76
C GLU A 264 14.15 -3.00 24.69
N ARG A 265 13.90 -3.61 25.85
CA ARG A 265 12.99 -4.75 25.99
C ARG A 265 11.52 -4.30 26.01
N ILE A 266 11.06 -3.75 24.89
CA ILE A 266 9.70 -3.21 24.75
C ILE A 266 8.62 -4.30 24.61
N ASN A 267 9.01 -5.54 24.27
CA ASN A 267 8.14 -6.70 24.42
C ASN A 267 8.21 -7.15 25.89
N SER A 268 7.45 -6.48 26.75
CA SER A 268 7.51 -6.64 28.20
C SER A 268 7.01 -8.01 28.67
N THR A 269 5.97 -8.56 28.03
CA THR A 269 5.35 -9.84 28.44
C THR A 269 6.25 -11.05 28.20
N GLU A 270 7.19 -10.94 27.25
CA GLU A 270 8.22 -11.96 27.00
C GLU A 270 9.62 -11.51 27.45
N ASN A 271 9.76 -10.28 27.95
CA ASN A 271 11.02 -9.65 28.35
C ASN A 271 12.10 -9.68 27.24
N ARG A 272 11.73 -9.24 26.03
CA ARG A 272 12.61 -9.25 24.83
C ARG A 272 12.70 -7.89 24.16
N SER A 273 13.83 -7.64 23.50
CA SER A 273 13.97 -6.55 22.54
C SER A 273 13.19 -6.85 21.24
N VAL A 274 12.94 -5.80 20.46
CA VAL A 274 12.23 -5.90 19.17
C VAL A 274 13.07 -5.20 18.11
N LEU A 275 13.83 -5.98 17.35
CA LEU A 275 14.96 -5.46 16.58
C LEU A 275 14.99 -5.92 15.12
N HIS A 276 13.83 -6.17 14.51
CA HIS A 276 13.77 -6.52 13.08
C HIS A 276 14.45 -5.48 12.16
N VAL A 277 14.53 -4.21 12.58
CA VAL A 277 15.31 -3.14 11.92
C VAL A 277 16.82 -3.44 11.85
N ALA A 278 17.38 -4.19 12.81
CA ALA A 278 18.79 -4.57 12.80
C ALA A 278 19.15 -5.54 11.67
N LEU A 279 18.17 -6.30 11.16
CA LEU A 279 18.34 -7.28 10.08
C LEU A 279 18.70 -6.64 8.73
N ARG A 280 18.41 -5.35 8.58
CA ARG A 280 18.62 -4.57 7.37
C ARG A 280 19.40 -3.29 7.61
N ALA A 281 20.02 -3.16 8.78
CA ALA A 281 20.83 -2.02 9.12
C ALA A 281 22.17 -2.01 8.34
N PRO A 282 22.73 -0.82 8.03
CA PRO A 282 24.08 -0.72 7.48
C PRO A 282 25.12 -1.45 8.34
N ARG A 283 26.19 -1.98 7.72
CA ARG A 283 27.26 -2.73 8.42
C ARG A 283 27.88 -1.99 9.60
N ASN A 284 27.97 -0.67 9.51
CA ASN A 284 28.57 0.20 10.52
C ASN A 284 27.55 0.71 11.56
N ALA A 285 26.29 0.29 11.49
CA ALA A 285 25.29 0.67 12.49
C ALA A 285 25.59 0.02 13.85
N VAL A 286 25.18 0.72 14.90
CA VAL A 286 25.26 0.23 16.29
C VAL A 286 23.85 0.14 16.83
N ILE A 287 23.37 -1.09 17.00
CA ILE A 287 22.06 -1.38 17.58
C ILE A 287 22.30 -2.41 18.68
N ASN A 288 22.04 -2.03 19.92
CA ASN A 288 22.40 -2.84 21.08
C ASN A 288 21.22 -3.67 21.54
N SER A 289 21.47 -4.93 21.89
CA SER A 289 20.57 -5.78 22.67
C SER A 289 21.38 -6.33 23.83
N ASP A 290 20.91 -6.12 25.06
CA ASP A 290 21.60 -6.55 26.29
C ASP A 290 23.10 -6.13 26.34
N GLY A 291 23.37 -4.88 25.93
CA GLY A 291 24.72 -4.31 25.94
C GLY A 291 25.65 -4.79 24.81
N LYS A 292 25.18 -5.65 23.91
CA LYS A 292 25.95 -6.12 22.74
C LYS A 292 25.38 -5.52 21.45
N ASN A 293 26.25 -4.97 20.59
CA ASN A 293 25.86 -4.61 19.23
C ASN A 293 25.53 -5.87 18.43
N VAL A 294 24.29 -6.00 17.95
CA VAL A 294 23.81 -7.20 17.23
C VAL A 294 24.09 -7.14 15.72
N VAL A 295 24.37 -5.96 15.17
CA VAL A 295 24.56 -5.75 13.72
C VAL A 295 25.71 -6.60 13.13
N PRO A 296 26.88 -6.76 13.81
CA PRO A 296 27.93 -7.66 13.33
C PRO A 296 27.47 -9.12 13.21
N ASP A 297 26.69 -9.62 14.17
CA ASP A 297 26.16 -10.99 14.12
C ASP A 297 25.17 -11.14 12.94
N VAL A 298 24.36 -10.10 12.68
CA VAL A 298 23.48 -10.06 11.50
C VAL A 298 24.28 -10.21 10.22
N TRP A 299 25.31 -9.39 10.03
CA TRP A 299 26.11 -9.42 8.82
C TRP A 299 26.93 -10.71 8.67
N ASN A 300 27.37 -11.33 9.76
CA ASN A 300 27.99 -12.66 9.71
C ASN A 300 27.04 -13.71 9.09
N VAL A 301 25.76 -13.68 9.47
CA VAL A 301 24.75 -14.58 8.87
C VAL A 301 24.46 -14.21 7.41
N LEU A 302 24.30 -12.92 7.10
CA LEU A 302 24.05 -12.46 5.74
C LEU A 302 25.21 -12.81 4.79
N ASP A 303 26.46 -12.66 5.24
CA ASP A 303 27.66 -13.03 4.47
C ASP A 303 27.74 -14.54 4.25
N LYS A 304 27.40 -15.34 5.27
CA LYS A 304 27.28 -16.79 5.14
C LYS A 304 26.20 -17.18 4.13
N ILE A 305 25.04 -16.52 4.13
CA ILE A 305 23.97 -16.76 3.14
C ILE A 305 24.42 -16.36 1.74
N LYS A 306 25.08 -15.20 1.61
CA LYS A 306 25.63 -14.74 0.33
C LYS A 306 26.56 -15.80 -0.25
N GLU A 307 27.58 -16.21 0.51
CA GLU A 307 28.56 -17.21 0.07
C GLU A 307 27.88 -18.55 -0.28
N PHE A 308 27.00 -19.06 0.58
CA PHE A 308 26.29 -20.32 0.33
C PHE A 308 25.40 -20.25 -0.91
N SER A 309 24.59 -19.19 -1.04
CA SER A 309 23.69 -19.03 -2.19
C SER A 309 24.47 -18.85 -3.50
N GLU A 310 25.60 -18.15 -3.50
CA GLU A 310 26.48 -18.02 -4.66
C GLU A 310 27.06 -19.38 -5.07
N ARG A 311 27.53 -20.20 -4.10
CA ARG A 311 28.04 -21.55 -4.38
C ARG A 311 26.99 -22.48 -4.98
N VAL A 312 25.76 -22.44 -4.47
CA VAL A 312 24.64 -23.23 -5.03
C VAL A 312 24.27 -22.74 -6.43
N ARG A 313 24.27 -21.43 -6.66
CA ARG A 313 23.87 -20.83 -7.93
C ARG A 313 24.90 -20.98 -9.04
N ASN A 314 26.18 -20.94 -8.71
CA ASN A 314 27.28 -21.10 -9.67
C ASN A 314 27.68 -22.56 -9.93
N GLY A 315 27.07 -23.52 -9.22
CA GLY A 315 27.29 -24.95 -9.40
C GLY A 315 28.52 -25.52 -8.67
N SER A 316 29.21 -24.74 -7.84
CA SER A 316 30.28 -25.29 -6.98
C SER A 316 29.74 -26.08 -5.78
N TRP A 317 28.48 -25.82 -5.39
CA TRP A 317 27.71 -26.72 -4.53
C TRP A 317 26.74 -27.54 -5.36
N VAL A 318 26.93 -28.86 -5.33
CA VAL A 318 26.12 -29.84 -6.06
C VAL A 318 25.43 -30.80 -5.10
N GLY A 319 24.36 -31.43 -5.60
CA GLY A 319 23.67 -32.51 -4.90
C GLY A 319 24.53 -33.77 -4.76
N ALA A 320 23.99 -34.79 -4.09
CA ALA A 320 24.66 -36.07 -3.83
C ALA A 320 25.09 -36.80 -5.12
N THR A 321 24.40 -36.56 -6.23
CA THR A 321 24.73 -37.15 -7.55
C THR A 321 25.64 -36.27 -8.41
N GLY A 322 26.14 -35.15 -7.88
CA GLY A 322 26.94 -34.18 -8.62
C GLY A 322 26.13 -33.23 -9.51
N LYS A 323 24.80 -33.35 -9.56
CA LYS A 323 23.93 -32.44 -10.33
C LYS A 323 23.75 -31.09 -9.61
N PRO A 324 23.60 -29.98 -10.36
CA PRO A 324 23.25 -28.68 -9.78
C PRO A 324 21.89 -28.71 -9.08
N LEU A 325 21.78 -28.01 -7.95
CA LEU A 325 20.51 -27.84 -7.22
C LEU A 325 19.77 -26.62 -7.78
N THR A 326 18.79 -26.85 -8.63
CA THR A 326 17.98 -25.81 -9.30
C THR A 326 16.62 -25.62 -8.67
N ASN A 327 16.13 -26.60 -7.92
CA ASN A 327 14.84 -26.56 -7.24
C ASN A 327 15.06 -26.34 -5.75
N VAL A 328 14.26 -25.47 -5.14
CA VAL A 328 14.29 -25.19 -3.71
C VAL A 328 12.89 -25.36 -3.15
N ILE A 329 12.76 -26.11 -2.05
CA ILE A 329 11.54 -26.16 -1.25
C ILE A 329 11.84 -25.56 0.12
N ALA A 330 11.24 -24.41 0.43
CA ALA A 330 11.32 -23.79 1.74
C ALA A 330 10.13 -24.26 2.60
N ILE A 331 10.43 -24.91 3.73
CA ILE A 331 9.43 -25.39 4.68
C ILE A 331 9.30 -24.39 5.83
N GLY A 332 8.09 -23.92 6.09
CA GLY A 332 7.80 -23.04 7.22
C GLY A 332 6.31 -22.75 7.32
N ILE A 333 5.84 -22.32 8.49
CA ILE A 333 4.43 -21.92 8.70
C ILE A 333 4.36 -20.52 9.32
N GLY A 334 3.26 -19.80 9.09
CA GLY A 334 3.06 -18.44 9.59
C GLY A 334 4.18 -17.51 9.10
N GLY A 335 4.91 -16.90 10.05
CA GLY A 335 5.94 -15.90 9.74
C GLY A 335 7.14 -16.47 8.98
N SER A 336 7.41 -17.78 9.12
CA SER A 336 8.43 -18.50 8.35
C SER A 336 8.06 -18.71 6.88
N PHE A 337 6.84 -18.34 6.46
CA PHE A 337 6.26 -18.62 5.16
C PHE A 337 5.67 -17.39 4.49
N LEU A 338 4.76 -16.67 5.16
CA LEU A 338 3.94 -15.62 4.53
C LEU A 338 4.77 -14.46 3.99
N GLY A 339 5.71 -13.93 4.78
CA GLY A 339 6.62 -12.85 4.34
C GLY A 339 7.51 -13.28 3.16
N PRO A 340 8.27 -14.39 3.28
CA PRO A 340 9.06 -14.92 2.16
C PRO A 340 8.23 -15.20 0.90
N LEU A 341 7.02 -15.74 1.02
CA LEU A 341 6.13 -16.02 -0.10
C LEU A 341 5.66 -14.71 -0.77
N PHE A 342 5.27 -13.71 0.01
CA PHE A 342 4.94 -12.37 -0.50
C PHE A 342 6.08 -11.77 -1.33
N VAL A 343 7.29 -11.74 -0.77
CA VAL A 343 8.44 -11.18 -1.47
C VAL A 343 8.77 -12.02 -2.71
N HIS A 344 8.64 -13.34 -2.63
CA HIS A 344 8.85 -14.23 -3.77
C HIS A 344 7.89 -13.93 -4.92
N THR A 345 6.57 -13.86 -4.68
CA THR A 345 5.58 -13.60 -5.73
C THR A 345 5.75 -12.20 -6.33
N ALA A 346 6.07 -11.20 -5.51
CA ALA A 346 6.33 -9.85 -6.00
C ALA A 346 7.56 -9.80 -6.94
N LEU A 347 8.66 -10.43 -6.52
CA LEU A 347 9.92 -10.46 -7.28
C LEU A 347 9.83 -11.28 -8.58
N GLN A 348 8.83 -12.15 -8.76
CA GLN A 348 8.67 -12.89 -10.02
C GLN A 348 8.44 -11.96 -11.22
N THR A 349 7.94 -10.74 -10.97
CA THR A 349 7.64 -9.73 -12.00
C THR A 349 8.71 -8.63 -12.13
N ASP A 350 9.70 -8.58 -11.22
CA ASP A 350 10.85 -7.68 -11.34
C ASP A 350 11.76 -8.18 -12.47
N PRO A 351 11.98 -7.41 -13.57
CA PRO A 351 12.72 -7.90 -14.73
C PRO A 351 14.14 -8.36 -14.43
N GLU A 352 14.81 -7.72 -13.47
CA GLU A 352 16.17 -8.10 -13.07
C GLU A 352 16.12 -9.39 -12.26
N ALA A 353 15.21 -9.50 -11.29
CA ALA A 353 15.04 -10.68 -10.48
C ALA A 353 14.63 -11.91 -11.33
N SER A 354 13.67 -11.76 -12.25
CA SER A 354 13.24 -12.84 -13.15
C SER A 354 14.40 -13.37 -14.00
N ARG A 355 15.30 -12.50 -14.46
CA ARG A 355 16.51 -12.90 -15.20
C ARG A 355 17.45 -13.73 -14.32
N PHE A 356 17.65 -13.33 -13.07
CA PHE A 356 18.47 -14.08 -12.11
C PHE A 356 17.84 -15.40 -11.69
N ALA A 357 16.51 -15.53 -11.77
CA ALA A 357 15.77 -16.73 -11.42
C ALA A 357 15.68 -17.76 -12.55
N LYS A 358 16.14 -17.42 -13.77
CA LYS A 358 16.00 -18.27 -14.95
C LYS A 358 16.57 -19.66 -14.72
N GLY A 359 15.77 -20.69 -14.98
CA GLY A 359 16.14 -22.10 -14.80
C GLY A 359 16.15 -22.58 -13.34
N ARG A 360 15.59 -21.79 -12.40
CA ARG A 360 15.49 -22.14 -10.99
C ARG A 360 14.04 -22.07 -10.53
N GLN A 361 13.68 -22.91 -9.55
CA GLN A 361 12.35 -22.92 -8.97
C GLN A 361 12.44 -22.84 -7.44
N LEU A 362 11.63 -21.97 -6.84
CA LEU A 362 11.41 -21.91 -5.40
C LEU A 362 9.94 -22.23 -5.14
N ARG A 363 9.68 -23.17 -4.24
CA ARG A 363 8.34 -23.49 -3.73
C ARG A 363 8.33 -23.37 -2.22
N PHE A 364 7.15 -23.11 -1.67
CA PHE A 364 6.95 -22.98 -0.24
C PHE A 364 5.96 -24.03 0.25
N LEU A 365 6.38 -24.81 1.24
CA LEU A 365 5.61 -25.87 1.87
C LEU A 365 5.26 -25.45 3.30
N ALA A 366 3.97 -25.32 3.60
CA ALA A 366 3.52 -24.78 4.89
C ALA A 366 2.52 -25.66 5.61
N ASN A 367 1.48 -26.10 4.91
CA ASN A 367 0.40 -26.85 5.53
C ASN A 367 0.89 -28.26 5.90
N VAL A 368 0.41 -28.77 7.04
CA VAL A 368 0.67 -30.14 7.48
C VAL A 368 -0.15 -31.17 6.70
N ASP A 369 -1.18 -30.70 5.99
CA ASP A 369 -1.94 -31.49 5.03
C ASP A 369 -1.00 -32.16 4.00
N PRO A 370 -0.99 -33.51 3.89
CA PRO A 370 -0.14 -34.22 2.94
C PRO A 370 -0.35 -33.79 1.48
N ILE A 371 -1.50 -33.20 1.12
CA ILE A 371 -1.73 -32.64 -0.21
C ILE A 371 -0.74 -31.52 -0.52
N ASP A 372 -0.36 -30.69 0.47
CA ASP A 372 0.58 -29.59 0.26
C ASP A 372 1.99 -30.11 -0.03
N VAL A 373 2.42 -31.17 0.68
CA VAL A 373 3.66 -31.89 0.36
C VAL A 373 3.61 -32.41 -1.08
N ALA A 374 2.51 -33.07 -1.43
CA ALA A 374 2.36 -33.73 -2.73
C ALA A 374 2.42 -32.73 -3.90
N LYS A 375 1.72 -31.58 -3.77
CA LYS A 375 1.81 -30.45 -4.72
C LYS A 375 3.22 -29.90 -4.82
N ASN A 376 3.91 -29.75 -3.69
CA ASN A 376 5.24 -29.16 -3.65
C ASN A 376 6.33 -30.08 -4.23
N ILE A 377 6.21 -31.40 -4.12
CA ILE A 377 7.18 -32.34 -4.74
C ILE A 377 6.83 -32.73 -6.17
N ALA A 378 5.60 -32.50 -6.62
CA ALA A 378 5.14 -32.88 -7.96
C ALA A 378 6.05 -32.30 -9.07
N GLY A 379 6.56 -33.18 -9.93
CA GLY A 379 7.46 -32.84 -11.03
C GLY A 379 8.89 -32.48 -10.63
N LEU A 380 9.27 -32.59 -9.34
CA LEU A 380 10.63 -32.36 -8.88
C LEU A 380 11.40 -33.68 -8.74
N SER A 381 12.70 -33.65 -9.02
CA SER A 381 13.62 -34.75 -8.74
C SER A 381 14.40 -34.48 -7.44
N PRO A 382 14.51 -35.44 -6.51
CA PRO A 382 15.37 -35.31 -5.34
C PRO A 382 16.80 -34.89 -5.68
N GLU A 383 17.36 -35.41 -6.78
CA GLU A 383 18.76 -35.15 -7.20
C GLU A 383 19.08 -33.68 -7.46
N THR A 384 18.07 -32.86 -7.76
CA THR A 384 18.21 -31.45 -8.14
C THR A 384 17.50 -30.50 -7.18
N THR A 385 17.03 -31.03 -6.03
CA THR A 385 16.22 -30.29 -5.06
C THR A 385 16.97 -30.05 -3.76
N LEU A 386 17.00 -28.80 -3.31
CA LEU A 386 17.46 -28.36 -2.01
C LEU A 386 16.25 -28.05 -1.11
N VAL A 387 16.25 -28.54 0.11
CA VAL A 387 15.20 -28.26 1.10
C VAL A 387 15.75 -27.32 2.16
N VAL A 388 15.03 -26.22 2.41
CA VAL A 388 15.34 -25.24 3.46
C VAL A 388 14.32 -25.38 4.58
N VAL A 389 14.72 -25.90 5.74
CA VAL A 389 13.83 -26.07 6.90
C VAL A 389 13.87 -24.82 7.77
N VAL A 390 12.77 -24.07 7.83
CA VAL A 390 12.69 -22.78 8.54
C VAL A 390 11.85 -22.91 9.81
N SER A 391 12.52 -23.08 10.96
CA SER A 391 11.87 -23.16 12.27
C SER A 391 12.80 -22.65 13.37
N LYS A 392 12.34 -21.63 14.11
CA LYS A 392 13.10 -21.01 15.22
C LYS A 392 13.56 -22.06 16.24
N THR A 393 12.59 -22.81 16.79
CA THR A 393 12.83 -23.82 17.81
C THR A 393 13.26 -25.16 17.25
N PHE A 394 13.04 -25.38 15.94
CA PHE A 394 13.18 -26.68 15.28
C PHE A 394 12.26 -27.76 15.86
N THR A 395 11.13 -27.36 16.44
CA THR A 395 10.15 -28.24 17.09
C THR A 395 8.71 -28.01 16.61
N THR A 396 8.45 -27.02 15.75
CA THR A 396 7.12 -26.72 15.20
C THR A 396 6.53 -27.97 14.55
N ALA A 397 5.36 -28.42 15.02
CA ALA A 397 4.83 -29.75 14.69
C ALA A 397 4.64 -29.95 13.18
N GLU A 398 4.02 -28.98 12.52
CA GLU A 398 3.72 -28.95 11.08
C GLU A 398 5.03 -28.94 10.27
N THR A 399 5.91 -27.98 10.55
CA THR A 399 7.20 -27.84 9.87
C THR A 399 8.07 -29.08 10.02
N MET A 400 8.14 -29.67 11.21
CA MET A 400 8.96 -30.84 11.47
C MET A 400 8.36 -32.12 10.88
N LEU A 401 7.04 -32.24 10.78
CA LEU A 401 6.43 -33.34 10.04
C LEU A 401 6.77 -33.23 8.55
N ASN A 402 6.57 -32.06 7.95
CA ASN A 402 6.93 -31.80 6.55
C ASN A 402 8.42 -32.02 6.26
N ALA A 403 9.29 -31.58 7.18
CA ALA A 403 10.73 -31.81 7.07
C ALA A 403 11.06 -33.31 7.09
N ARG A 404 10.47 -34.10 8.00
CA ARG A 404 10.66 -35.56 8.03
C ARG A 404 10.16 -36.21 6.75
N THR A 405 9.02 -35.76 6.20
CA THR A 405 8.48 -36.27 4.95
C THR A 405 9.41 -35.99 3.76
N LEU A 406 9.94 -34.78 3.64
CA LEU A 406 10.91 -34.45 2.58
C LEU A 406 12.27 -35.13 2.79
N ARG A 407 12.69 -35.33 4.04
CA ARG A 407 13.87 -36.14 4.37
C ARG A 407 13.69 -37.58 3.91
N ALA A 408 12.52 -38.18 4.15
CA ALA A 408 12.19 -39.53 3.69
C ALA A 408 12.14 -39.60 2.16
N TRP A 409 11.55 -38.59 1.51
CA TRP A 409 11.53 -38.46 0.05
C TRP A 409 12.94 -38.45 -0.57
N ILE A 410 13.85 -37.63 -0.02
CA ILE A 410 15.25 -37.55 -0.46
C ILE A 410 15.98 -38.87 -0.18
N SER A 411 15.84 -39.40 1.04
CA SER A 411 16.60 -40.57 1.48
C SER A 411 16.17 -41.84 0.76
N LYS A 412 14.90 -41.93 0.35
CA LYS A 412 14.38 -43.07 -0.43
C LYS A 412 15.06 -43.19 -1.79
N GLU A 413 15.35 -42.06 -2.44
CA GLU A 413 15.94 -42.03 -3.78
C GLU A 413 17.48 -41.99 -3.75
N LEU A 414 18.06 -41.21 -2.84
CA LEU A 414 19.50 -40.87 -2.86
C LEU A 414 20.29 -41.48 -1.70
N GLY A 415 19.61 -42.16 -0.78
CA GLY A 415 20.19 -42.69 0.45
C GLY A 415 20.29 -41.65 1.58
N PRO A 416 20.44 -42.10 2.85
CA PRO A 416 20.41 -41.20 4.02
C PRO A 416 21.54 -40.16 4.06
N SER A 417 22.71 -40.46 3.47
CA SER A 417 23.85 -39.54 3.43
C SER A 417 23.59 -38.30 2.57
N ALA A 418 22.62 -38.35 1.65
CA ALA A 418 22.25 -37.22 0.79
C ALA A 418 21.65 -36.05 1.57
N VAL A 419 21.10 -36.28 2.77
CA VAL A 419 20.47 -35.24 3.62
C VAL A 419 21.41 -34.06 3.86
N ALA A 420 22.69 -34.32 4.15
CA ALA A 420 23.67 -33.26 4.43
C ALA A 420 23.96 -32.34 3.22
N LYS A 421 23.67 -32.80 1.98
CA LYS A 421 23.85 -32.03 0.73
C LYS A 421 22.56 -31.39 0.23
N HIS A 422 21.41 -31.99 0.56
CA HIS A 422 20.09 -31.62 0.06
C HIS A 422 19.19 -30.94 1.08
N MET A 423 19.61 -30.81 2.34
CA MET A 423 18.82 -30.14 3.38
C MET A 423 19.68 -29.16 4.16
N VAL A 424 19.14 -27.96 4.37
CA VAL A 424 19.73 -26.90 5.20
C VAL A 424 18.68 -26.35 6.16
N ALA A 425 19.11 -25.65 7.22
CA ALA A 425 18.21 -25.18 8.25
C ALA A 425 18.34 -23.68 8.52
N VAL A 426 17.22 -23.02 8.78
CA VAL A 426 17.17 -21.70 9.41
C VAL A 426 16.63 -21.89 10.82
N SER A 427 17.51 -21.86 11.80
CA SER A 427 17.18 -22.19 13.19
C SER A 427 18.24 -21.71 14.16
N THR A 428 17.85 -21.53 15.42
CA THR A 428 18.78 -21.30 16.54
C THR A 428 19.16 -22.60 17.26
N ASN A 429 18.49 -23.71 16.97
CA ASN A 429 18.67 -24.98 17.68
C ASN A 429 19.60 -25.94 16.93
N LEU A 430 20.90 -25.66 16.95
CA LEU A 430 21.91 -26.44 16.22
C LEU A 430 21.94 -27.91 16.63
N THR A 431 21.68 -28.22 17.91
CA THR A 431 21.62 -29.60 18.40
C THR A 431 20.51 -30.41 17.75
N LEU A 432 19.31 -29.85 17.59
CA LEU A 432 18.23 -30.56 16.90
C LEU A 432 18.45 -30.63 15.38
N VAL A 433 19.08 -29.62 14.79
CA VAL A 433 19.48 -29.62 13.37
C VAL A 433 20.46 -30.77 13.08
N GLU A 434 21.49 -30.93 13.92
CA GLU A 434 22.46 -32.02 13.79
C GLU A 434 21.80 -33.39 13.97
N LYS A 435 20.97 -33.55 15.02
CA LYS A 435 20.21 -34.80 15.27
C LYS A 435 19.27 -35.16 14.13
N PHE A 436 18.77 -34.17 13.38
CA PHE A 436 17.94 -34.38 12.21
C PHE A 436 18.75 -34.86 10.99
N GLY A 437 20.08 -34.68 11.00
CA GLY A 437 21.01 -35.10 9.95
C GLY A 437 21.43 -33.97 9.00
N ILE A 438 21.11 -32.72 9.34
CA ILE A 438 21.60 -31.54 8.61
C ILE A 438 22.95 -31.15 9.20
N ASP A 439 23.94 -30.86 8.33
CA ASP A 439 25.23 -30.34 8.75
C ASP A 439 25.05 -29.00 9.48
N PRO A 440 25.48 -28.84 10.75
CA PRO A 440 25.37 -27.59 11.50
C PRO A 440 26.03 -26.40 10.81
N ASN A 441 27.05 -26.63 9.97
CA ASN A 441 27.65 -25.57 9.16
C ASN A 441 26.70 -25.01 8.10
N ASN A 442 25.66 -25.76 7.73
CA ASN A 442 24.58 -25.31 6.84
C ASN A 442 23.31 -24.93 7.62
N ALA A 443 23.46 -24.61 8.91
CA ALA A 443 22.44 -23.91 9.68
C ALA A 443 22.69 -22.39 9.65
N PHE A 444 21.62 -21.63 9.45
CA PHE A 444 21.63 -20.17 9.40
C PHE A 444 20.82 -19.64 10.58
N ALA A 445 21.51 -19.03 11.54
CA ALA A 445 20.89 -18.55 12.76
C ALA A 445 20.08 -17.28 12.53
N PHE A 446 19.18 -17.01 13.47
CA PHE A 446 18.55 -15.72 13.69
C PHE A 446 18.30 -15.55 15.19
N TRP A 447 17.62 -14.49 15.62
CA TRP A 447 17.60 -14.13 17.05
C TRP A 447 16.20 -14.16 17.67
N ASP A 448 16.16 -14.18 18.99
CA ASP A 448 14.94 -14.20 19.79
C ASP A 448 14.11 -12.92 19.63
N TRP A 449 14.78 -11.76 19.52
CA TRP A 449 14.20 -10.44 19.24
C TRP A 449 13.62 -10.28 17.82
N VAL A 450 13.77 -11.30 16.97
CA VAL A 450 13.06 -11.39 15.68
C VAL A 450 11.74 -12.13 15.91
N GLY A 451 10.65 -11.37 15.90
CA GLY A 451 9.29 -11.91 15.86
C GLY A 451 9.02 -12.62 14.53
N GLY A 452 8.27 -13.72 14.55
CA GLY A 452 8.04 -14.53 13.34
C GLY A 452 7.46 -13.73 12.18
N ARG A 453 6.43 -12.91 12.44
CA ARG A 453 5.78 -12.06 11.44
C ARG A 453 6.65 -10.88 10.95
N TYR A 454 7.78 -10.61 11.60
CA TYR A 454 8.78 -9.58 11.24
C TYR A 454 10.11 -10.18 10.77
N SER A 455 10.11 -11.45 10.33
CA SER A 455 11.35 -12.23 10.15
C SER A 455 11.87 -12.31 8.71
N VAL A 456 11.13 -11.81 7.71
CA VAL A 456 11.49 -11.99 6.29
C VAL A 456 12.86 -11.39 5.93
N CYS A 457 13.29 -10.31 6.60
CA CYS A 457 14.61 -9.71 6.43
C CYS A 457 15.75 -10.50 7.12
N SER A 458 15.44 -11.55 7.89
CA SER A 458 16.44 -12.46 8.48
C SER A 458 16.75 -13.63 7.54
N ALA A 459 17.54 -14.60 8.02
CA ALA A 459 17.77 -15.86 7.30
C ALA A 459 16.49 -16.57 6.83
N VAL A 460 15.35 -16.33 7.50
CA VAL A 460 14.03 -16.88 7.15
C VAL A 460 13.65 -16.58 5.69
N GLY A 461 13.73 -15.31 5.27
CA GLY A 461 13.45 -14.92 3.88
C GLY A 461 14.71 -14.81 3.04
N VAL A 462 15.80 -14.27 3.60
CA VAL A 462 17.02 -13.96 2.85
C VAL A 462 17.64 -15.21 2.23
N LEU A 463 17.65 -16.35 2.92
CA LEU A 463 18.22 -17.59 2.38
C LEU A 463 17.46 -18.13 1.16
N PRO A 464 16.16 -18.48 1.24
CA PRO A 464 15.43 -19.00 0.08
C PRO A 464 15.36 -18.00 -1.07
N LEU A 465 15.18 -16.70 -0.77
CA LEU A 465 15.15 -15.65 -1.80
C LEU A 465 16.52 -15.49 -2.48
N SER A 466 17.63 -15.58 -1.75
CA SER A 466 18.98 -15.50 -2.34
C SER A 466 19.29 -16.72 -3.19
N LEU A 467 18.82 -17.91 -2.82
CA LEU A 467 18.96 -19.11 -3.65
C LEU A 467 18.23 -18.97 -5.00
N GLN A 468 17.05 -18.33 -5.00
CA GLN A 468 16.23 -18.12 -6.19
C GLN A 468 16.72 -16.95 -7.05
N TYR A 469 16.94 -15.78 -6.45
CA TYR A 469 17.16 -14.50 -7.15
C TYR A 469 18.60 -13.97 -7.03
N GLY A 470 19.44 -14.59 -6.20
CA GLY A 470 20.78 -14.10 -5.90
C GLY A 470 20.78 -13.03 -4.80
N PHE A 471 21.86 -13.00 -4.00
CA PHE A 471 21.98 -12.09 -2.87
C PHE A 471 21.94 -10.61 -3.27
N SER A 472 22.44 -10.24 -4.46
CA SER A 472 22.42 -8.86 -4.95
C SER A 472 21.01 -8.27 -5.09
N ILE A 473 20.02 -9.09 -5.47
CA ILE A 473 18.61 -8.68 -5.53
C ILE A 473 18.03 -8.53 -4.12
N VAL A 474 18.31 -9.49 -3.25
CA VAL A 474 17.83 -9.46 -1.86
C VAL A 474 18.44 -8.29 -1.08
N GLU A 475 19.69 -7.93 -1.35
CA GLU A 475 20.33 -6.76 -0.75
C GLU A 475 19.62 -5.46 -1.13
N LYS A 476 19.14 -5.32 -2.38
CA LYS A 476 18.30 -4.17 -2.79
C LYS A 476 17.00 -4.11 -1.99
N PHE A 477 16.37 -5.26 -1.76
CA PHE A 477 15.20 -5.38 -0.90
C PHE A 477 15.47 -4.96 0.55
N LEU A 478 16.57 -5.44 1.15
CA LEU A 478 16.97 -5.03 2.50
C LEU A 478 17.24 -3.52 2.57
N LYS A 479 17.93 -2.95 1.58
CA LYS A 479 18.18 -1.50 1.48
C LYS A 479 16.89 -0.69 1.39
N GLY A 480 15.91 -1.18 0.63
CA GLY A 480 14.58 -0.57 0.54
C GLY A 480 13.89 -0.49 1.90
N ALA A 481 13.86 -1.61 2.61
CA ALA A 481 13.29 -1.68 3.95
C ALA A 481 14.05 -0.80 4.96
N SER A 482 15.38 -0.81 4.91
CA SER A 482 16.24 0.09 5.70
C SER A 482 15.96 1.57 5.47
N SER A 483 15.64 1.97 4.23
CA SER A 483 15.31 3.36 3.92
C SER A 483 14.06 3.86 4.65
N ILE A 484 13.09 2.97 4.86
CA ILE A 484 11.89 3.29 5.63
C ILE A 484 12.17 3.24 7.12
N ASP A 485 13.06 2.37 7.61
CA ASP A 485 13.49 2.41 9.01
C ASP A 485 14.11 3.77 9.35
N GLN A 486 14.99 4.27 8.47
CA GLN A 486 15.60 5.58 8.63
C GLN A 486 14.54 6.69 8.60
N HIS A 487 13.61 6.65 7.64
CA HIS A 487 12.48 7.59 7.56
C HIS A 487 11.66 7.58 8.85
N PHE A 488 11.27 6.39 9.31
CA PHE A 488 10.45 6.20 10.50
C PHE A 488 11.12 6.73 11.77
N SER A 489 12.43 6.52 11.91
CA SER A 489 13.17 7.00 13.09
C SER A 489 13.44 8.52 13.11
N SER A 490 13.49 9.18 11.95
CA SER A 490 14.06 10.54 11.81
C SER A 490 13.08 11.60 11.31
N ALA A 491 12.04 11.22 10.55
CA ALA A 491 11.05 12.16 10.05
C ALA A 491 10.14 12.64 11.18
N SER A 492 9.77 13.93 11.15
CA SER A 492 8.73 14.47 12.02
C SER A 492 7.40 13.78 11.74
N PHE A 493 6.54 13.65 12.76
CA PHE A 493 5.31 12.86 12.67
C PHE A 493 4.39 13.28 11.52
N GLU A 494 4.31 14.58 11.23
CA GLU A 494 3.48 15.14 10.15
C GLU A 494 3.97 14.73 8.76
N LYS A 495 5.20 14.21 8.65
CA LYS A 495 5.83 13.71 7.41
C LYS A 495 6.17 12.23 7.50
N ASN A 496 5.86 11.57 8.61
CA ASN A 496 6.28 10.21 8.88
C ASN A 496 5.20 9.23 8.39
N ILE A 497 5.47 8.56 7.26
CA ILE A 497 4.47 7.77 6.53
C ILE A 497 3.90 6.65 7.41
N PRO A 498 4.72 5.79 8.07
CA PRO A 498 4.18 4.80 8.99
C PRO A 498 3.34 5.39 10.14
N VAL A 499 3.73 6.55 10.68
CA VAL A 499 2.99 7.21 11.76
C VAL A 499 1.63 7.68 11.28
N LEU A 500 1.57 8.42 10.17
CA LEU A 500 0.32 8.90 9.58
C LEU A 500 -0.63 7.74 9.23
N LEU A 501 -0.10 6.65 8.66
CA LEU A 501 -0.90 5.47 8.34
C LEU A 501 -1.40 4.73 9.60
N GLY A 502 -0.63 4.75 10.69
CA GLY A 502 -1.04 4.20 11.97
C GLY A 502 -2.15 5.04 12.60
N LEU A 503 -1.99 6.37 12.61
CA LEU A 503 -2.98 7.31 13.14
C LEU A 503 -4.32 7.23 12.39
N LEU A 504 -4.30 7.25 11.05
CA LEU A 504 -5.51 7.12 10.24
C LEU A 504 -6.26 5.82 10.51
N SER A 505 -5.53 4.74 10.76
CA SER A 505 -6.12 3.46 11.13
C SER A 505 -6.79 3.53 12.50
N VAL A 506 -6.08 4.01 13.53
CA VAL A 506 -6.65 4.16 14.86
C VAL A 506 -7.88 5.08 14.83
N TRP A 507 -7.83 6.15 14.05
CA TRP A 507 -8.97 7.03 13.82
C TRP A 507 -10.18 6.27 13.27
N ASN A 508 -9.99 5.54 12.17
CA ASN A 508 -11.07 4.79 11.53
C ASN A 508 -11.66 3.70 12.46
N VAL A 509 -10.81 2.97 13.19
CA VAL A 509 -11.26 1.89 14.08
C VAL A 509 -11.89 2.44 15.35
N SER A 510 -11.15 3.25 16.10
CA SER A 510 -11.50 3.63 17.46
C SER A 510 -12.48 4.80 17.53
N PHE A 511 -12.54 5.65 16.50
CA PHE A 511 -13.42 6.84 16.50
C PHE A 511 -14.57 6.73 15.51
N LEU A 512 -14.33 6.19 14.31
CA LEU A 512 -15.39 6.00 13.31
C LEU A 512 -16.09 4.64 13.40
N GLY A 513 -15.56 3.70 14.19
CA GLY A 513 -16.14 2.37 14.37
C GLY A 513 -16.08 1.51 13.11
N TYR A 514 -15.04 1.68 12.28
CA TYR A 514 -14.78 0.86 11.10
C TYR A 514 -13.76 -0.24 11.44
N PRO A 515 -14.19 -1.48 11.77
CA PRO A 515 -13.30 -2.51 12.30
C PRO A 515 -12.49 -3.23 11.23
N ALA A 516 -12.73 -2.94 9.95
CA ALA A 516 -12.19 -3.71 8.83
C ALA A 516 -11.43 -2.82 7.84
N ARG A 517 -10.33 -3.36 7.31
CA ARG A 517 -9.47 -2.71 6.32
C ARG A 517 -9.29 -3.61 5.10
N ALA A 518 -9.71 -3.12 3.94
CA ALA A 518 -9.44 -3.77 2.67
C ALA A 518 -8.05 -3.35 2.15
N ILE A 519 -7.17 -4.32 1.90
CA ILE A 519 -5.87 -4.12 1.26
C ILE A 519 -6.00 -4.55 -0.20
N LEU A 520 -6.10 -3.58 -1.10
CA LEU A 520 -6.42 -3.80 -2.50
C LEU A 520 -5.23 -3.42 -3.39
N PRO A 521 -4.20 -4.28 -3.52
CA PRO A 521 -3.09 -3.98 -4.41
C PRO A 521 -3.55 -4.07 -5.87
N TYR A 522 -3.46 -2.98 -6.61
CA TYR A 522 -3.66 -2.96 -8.06
C TYR A 522 -2.42 -3.48 -8.78
N SER A 523 -2.02 -4.71 -8.44
CA SER A 523 -0.92 -5.46 -9.05
C SER A 523 -1.03 -6.93 -8.66
N GLN A 524 -1.16 -7.83 -9.64
CA GLN A 524 -1.22 -9.28 -9.38
C GLN A 524 0.05 -9.81 -8.70
N ALA A 525 1.21 -9.16 -8.91
CA ALA A 525 2.47 -9.52 -8.25
C ALA A 525 2.37 -9.47 -6.71
N LEU A 526 1.44 -8.67 -6.19
CA LEU A 526 1.19 -8.48 -4.76
C LEU A 526 0.04 -9.36 -4.22
N GLU A 527 -0.38 -10.41 -4.94
CA GLU A 527 -1.46 -11.32 -4.49
C GLU A 527 -1.24 -11.94 -3.10
N LYS A 528 0.02 -12.07 -2.65
CA LYS A 528 0.35 -12.59 -1.31
C LYS A 528 0.68 -11.49 -0.29
N PHE A 529 0.58 -10.22 -0.67
CA PHE A 529 0.79 -9.09 0.23
C PHE A 529 -0.28 -9.01 1.32
N ALA A 530 -1.57 -9.03 0.95
CA ALA A 530 -2.65 -8.97 1.93
C ALA A 530 -2.62 -10.15 2.93
N PRO A 531 -2.44 -11.42 2.53
CA PRO A 531 -2.22 -12.53 3.46
C PRO A 531 -1.02 -12.34 4.41
N HIS A 532 0.08 -11.75 3.93
CA HIS A 532 1.20 -11.43 4.79
C HIS A 532 0.85 -10.35 5.82
N ILE A 533 0.22 -9.25 5.38
CA ILE A 533 -0.18 -8.17 6.27
C ILE A 533 -1.25 -8.59 7.27
N GLN A 534 -2.16 -9.50 6.90
CA GLN A 534 -3.10 -10.12 7.83
C GLN A 534 -2.39 -10.67 9.06
N GLN A 535 -1.33 -11.47 8.87
CA GLN A 535 -0.57 -11.96 10.00
C GLN A 535 0.16 -10.84 10.74
N VAL A 536 0.85 -9.93 10.03
CA VAL A 536 1.61 -8.85 10.67
C VAL A 536 0.70 -8.00 11.55
N SER A 537 -0.47 -7.62 11.05
CA SER A 537 -1.43 -6.73 11.71
C SER A 537 -2.25 -7.46 12.77
N MET A 538 -2.98 -8.51 12.41
CA MET A 538 -3.97 -9.15 13.28
C MET A 538 -3.31 -9.93 14.43
N GLU A 539 -2.18 -10.60 14.18
CA GLU A 539 -1.45 -11.30 15.25
C GLU A 539 -0.70 -10.33 16.18
N SER A 540 -0.32 -9.14 15.68
CA SER A 540 0.28 -8.09 16.52
C SER A 540 -0.76 -7.39 17.38
N ASN A 541 -1.83 -6.90 16.76
CA ASN A 541 -2.71 -5.89 17.36
C ASN A 541 -4.11 -6.40 17.69
N GLY A 542 -4.46 -7.65 17.38
CA GLY A 542 -5.71 -8.28 17.85
C GLY A 542 -5.62 -8.64 19.34
N LYS A 543 -5.61 -7.64 20.22
CA LYS A 543 -5.36 -7.79 21.66
C LYS A 543 -6.54 -7.25 22.48
N GLY A 544 -6.89 -7.96 23.55
CA GLY A 544 -7.92 -7.53 24.51
C GLY A 544 -7.38 -6.91 25.80
N VAL A 545 -6.06 -6.78 25.92
CA VAL A 545 -5.38 -6.41 27.17
C VAL A 545 -4.23 -5.44 26.84
N SER A 546 -4.08 -4.39 27.65
CA SER A 546 -2.98 -3.44 27.56
C SER A 546 -1.62 -4.06 27.93
N ILE A 547 -0.54 -3.34 27.66
CA ILE A 547 0.82 -3.74 28.01
C ILE A 547 1.04 -3.92 29.53
N ASP A 548 0.22 -3.25 30.34
CA ASP A 548 0.24 -3.33 31.81
C ASP A 548 -0.66 -4.44 32.37
N GLY A 549 -1.29 -5.25 31.50
CA GLY A 549 -2.15 -6.36 31.91
C GLY A 549 -3.59 -5.96 32.25
N VAL A 550 -4.03 -4.76 31.87
CA VAL A 550 -5.40 -4.28 32.12
C VAL A 550 -6.28 -4.59 30.90
N PRO A 551 -7.44 -5.28 31.06
CA PRO A 551 -8.38 -5.48 29.97
C PRO A 551 -8.83 -4.16 29.36
N LEU A 552 -8.82 -4.07 28.03
CA LEU A 552 -9.21 -2.86 27.32
C LEU A 552 -10.74 -2.73 27.25
N PRO A 553 -11.30 -1.52 27.44
CA PRO A 553 -12.74 -1.28 27.31
C PRO A 553 -13.19 -1.07 25.85
N PHE A 554 -12.28 -1.21 24.88
CA PHE A 554 -12.50 -1.03 23.46
C PHE A 554 -11.78 -2.12 22.65
N GLU A 555 -12.23 -2.32 21.41
CA GLU A 555 -11.59 -3.25 20.47
C GLU A 555 -10.29 -2.65 19.89
N THR A 556 -9.31 -3.51 19.60
CA THR A 556 -8.07 -3.13 18.94
C THR A 556 -7.77 -4.07 17.76
N GLY A 557 -6.93 -3.59 16.85
CA GLY A 557 -6.60 -4.32 15.62
C GLY A 557 -7.74 -4.27 14.60
N GLU A 558 -7.37 -4.14 13.33
CA GLU A 558 -8.32 -4.20 12.21
C GLU A 558 -8.45 -5.64 11.72
N ILE A 559 -9.62 -6.00 11.17
CA ILE A 559 -9.76 -7.19 10.32
C ILE A 559 -9.23 -6.84 8.93
N ASP A 560 -8.10 -7.43 8.56
CA ASP A 560 -7.46 -7.25 7.27
C ASP A 560 -7.91 -8.30 6.25
N PHE A 561 -8.24 -7.87 5.03
CA PHE A 561 -8.54 -8.77 3.90
C PHE A 561 -8.32 -8.06 2.56
N GLY A 562 -8.28 -8.80 1.46
CA GLY A 562 -8.24 -8.21 0.11
C GLY A 562 -7.64 -9.11 -0.96
N GLU A 563 -7.91 -8.77 -2.21
CA GLU A 563 -7.47 -9.46 -3.43
C GLU A 563 -7.04 -8.41 -4.48
N PRO A 564 -6.22 -8.77 -5.49
CA PRO A 564 -5.84 -7.85 -6.58
C PRO A 564 -7.01 -7.38 -7.47
N GLY A 565 -6.88 -6.18 -8.06
CA GLY A 565 -7.85 -5.53 -8.96
C GLY A 565 -7.89 -6.04 -10.41
N THR A 566 -8.78 -5.45 -11.23
CA THR A 566 -9.71 -6.08 -12.22
C THR A 566 -9.20 -6.41 -13.65
N ASN A 567 -10.04 -7.11 -14.44
CA ASN A 567 -9.86 -7.53 -15.85
C ASN A 567 -10.66 -6.65 -16.87
N GLY A 568 -10.07 -6.33 -18.04
CA GLY A 568 -10.78 -6.10 -19.34
C GLY A 568 -10.56 -4.76 -20.12
N GLU A 569 -10.12 -4.85 -21.39
CA GLU A 569 -10.19 -3.89 -22.54
C GLU A 569 -9.55 -2.45 -22.52
N VAL A 570 -10.16 -1.49 -23.25
CA VAL A 570 -9.70 -0.63 -24.40
C VAL A 570 -8.31 0.04 -24.39
N VAL A 571 -7.75 0.38 -23.23
CA VAL A 571 -6.39 0.94 -23.15
C VAL A 571 -5.36 -0.19 -23.01
N ASN A 572 -4.06 0.11 -22.88
CA ASN A 572 -3.14 -0.98 -22.59
C ASN A 572 -3.51 -1.61 -21.23
N ASN A 573 -3.23 -2.90 -21.06
CA ASN A 573 -3.70 -3.66 -19.90
C ASN A 573 -3.32 -3.04 -18.55
N HIS A 574 -2.22 -2.26 -18.47
CA HIS A 574 -1.83 -1.59 -17.24
C HIS A 574 -2.63 -0.30 -17.01
N ASP A 575 -2.84 0.52 -18.03
CA ASP A 575 -3.69 1.72 -17.92
C ASP A 575 -5.13 1.35 -17.59
N GLU A 576 -5.62 0.20 -18.05
CA GLU A 576 -6.97 -0.29 -17.75
C GLU A 576 -7.09 -0.72 -16.29
N LEU A 577 -6.08 -1.39 -15.76
CA LEU A 577 -5.98 -1.66 -14.33
C LEU A 577 -5.94 -0.34 -13.52
N MET A 578 -5.19 0.65 -13.99
CA MET A 578 -5.03 1.93 -13.29
C MET A 578 -6.27 2.84 -13.41
N SER A 579 -7.09 2.69 -14.46
CA SER A 579 -8.38 3.39 -14.57
C SER A 579 -9.27 3.05 -13.35
N ASN A 580 -9.30 1.77 -12.99
CA ASN A 580 -10.00 1.27 -11.82
C ASN A 580 -9.36 1.75 -10.51
N PHE A 581 -8.03 1.78 -10.43
CA PHE A 581 -7.30 2.30 -9.26
C PHE A 581 -7.69 3.75 -8.93
N PHE A 582 -7.82 4.62 -9.93
CA PHE A 582 -8.22 6.02 -9.72
C PHE A 582 -9.72 6.19 -9.52
N ALA A 583 -10.55 5.43 -10.23
CA ALA A 583 -12.00 5.56 -10.18
C ALA A 583 -12.63 5.06 -8.87
N GLN A 584 -12.10 3.98 -8.28
CA GLN A 584 -12.68 3.36 -7.08
C GLN A 584 -12.62 4.27 -5.83
N PRO A 585 -11.50 4.95 -5.51
CA PRO A 585 -11.44 5.96 -4.45
C PRO A 585 -12.48 7.07 -4.62
N ASP A 586 -12.64 7.60 -5.83
CA ASP A 586 -13.62 8.65 -6.13
C ASP A 586 -15.05 8.15 -5.97
N ALA A 587 -15.35 6.94 -6.45
CA ALA A 587 -16.67 6.33 -6.28
C ALA A 587 -17.03 6.12 -4.80
N LEU A 588 -16.06 5.68 -3.99
CA LEU A 588 -16.21 5.51 -2.54
C LEU A 588 -16.40 6.85 -1.82
N ALA A 589 -15.65 7.88 -2.22
CA ALA A 589 -15.71 9.21 -1.61
C ALA A 589 -17.01 9.95 -1.97
N TYR A 590 -17.34 10.06 -3.25
CA TYR A 590 -18.42 10.91 -3.74
C TYR A 590 -19.77 10.19 -3.82
N GLY A 591 -19.77 8.88 -4.06
CA GLY A 591 -21.01 8.15 -4.32
C GLY A 591 -21.77 8.68 -5.53
N LYS A 592 -23.10 8.55 -5.49
CA LYS A 592 -24.02 8.93 -6.56
C LYS A 592 -25.41 9.19 -5.98
N THR A 593 -25.87 10.44 -6.06
CA THR A 593 -27.10 10.89 -5.42
C THR A 593 -28.35 10.55 -6.24
N ALA A 594 -29.52 10.58 -5.57
CA ALA A 594 -30.80 10.38 -6.22
C ALA A 594 -31.05 11.40 -7.36
N GLU A 595 -30.67 12.65 -7.18
CA GLU A 595 -30.83 13.73 -8.17
C GLU A 595 -29.97 13.47 -9.41
N GLN A 596 -28.76 12.94 -9.24
CA GLN A 596 -27.90 12.55 -10.36
C GLN A 596 -28.54 11.39 -11.15
N LEU A 597 -29.11 10.40 -10.47
CA LEU A 597 -29.81 9.28 -11.10
C LEU A 597 -31.08 9.72 -11.83
N GLN A 598 -31.81 10.69 -11.30
CA GLN A 598 -32.97 11.30 -11.97
C GLN A 598 -32.56 11.99 -13.27
N LYS A 599 -31.46 12.75 -13.24
CA LYS A 599 -30.92 13.41 -14.45
C LYS A 599 -30.46 12.41 -15.50
N GLU A 600 -30.04 11.22 -15.09
CA GLU A 600 -29.71 10.10 -15.98
C GLU A 600 -30.94 9.30 -16.45
N ASN A 601 -32.16 9.76 -16.14
CA ASN A 601 -33.42 9.10 -16.50
C ASN A 601 -33.57 7.69 -15.92
N VAL A 602 -33.01 7.42 -14.73
CA VAL A 602 -33.23 6.16 -14.01
C VAL A 602 -34.69 6.10 -13.54
N GLN A 603 -35.35 4.95 -13.77
CA GLN A 603 -36.72 4.72 -13.33
C GLN A 603 -36.86 4.90 -11.81
N GLN A 604 -37.91 5.61 -11.37
CA GLN A 604 -38.06 6.06 -9.98
C GLN A 604 -37.92 4.92 -8.94
N HIS A 605 -38.45 3.73 -9.24
CA HIS A 605 -38.38 2.59 -8.33
C HIS A 605 -36.96 1.98 -8.22
N LEU A 606 -36.07 2.24 -9.19
CA LEU A 606 -34.67 1.78 -9.17
C LEU A 606 -33.71 2.78 -8.50
N ILE A 607 -34.14 4.03 -8.29
CA ILE A 607 -33.26 5.07 -7.73
C ILE A 607 -32.69 4.67 -6.36
N PRO A 608 -33.48 4.16 -5.39
CA PRO A 608 -32.92 3.74 -4.11
C PRO A 608 -31.87 2.65 -4.25
N HIS A 609 -32.06 1.72 -5.20
CA HIS A 609 -31.13 0.62 -5.46
C HIS A 609 -29.84 1.05 -6.15
N LYS A 610 -29.86 2.16 -6.91
CA LYS A 610 -28.70 2.69 -7.64
C LYS A 610 -28.03 3.88 -6.95
N THR A 611 -28.55 4.28 -5.78
CA THR A 611 -27.97 5.36 -4.98
C THR A 611 -26.73 4.85 -4.24
N PHE A 612 -25.63 5.59 -4.36
CA PHE A 612 -24.41 5.33 -3.61
C PHE A 612 -24.22 6.48 -2.62
N SER A 613 -24.18 6.16 -1.32
CA SER A 613 -24.11 7.18 -0.26
C SER A 613 -22.80 7.99 -0.26
N GLY A 614 -21.74 7.49 -0.90
CA GLY A 614 -20.40 8.03 -0.76
C GLY A 614 -19.89 7.96 0.68
N ASN A 615 -18.98 8.86 1.03
CA ASN A 615 -18.38 9.02 2.36
C ASN A 615 -17.74 7.73 2.91
N ARG A 616 -17.06 6.97 2.04
CA ARG A 616 -16.30 5.78 2.41
C ARG A 616 -14.80 6.07 2.28
N PRO A 617 -14.03 6.05 3.38
CA PRO A 617 -12.63 6.47 3.35
C PRO A 617 -11.76 5.50 2.54
N SER A 618 -10.79 6.04 1.82
CA SER A 618 -9.77 5.27 1.12
C SER A 618 -8.40 5.97 1.23
N LEU A 619 -7.32 5.20 1.10
CA LEU A 619 -5.96 5.72 1.06
C LEU A 619 -5.21 5.08 -0.11
N CYS A 620 -4.58 5.92 -0.94
CA CYS A 620 -3.88 5.48 -2.13
C CYS A 620 -2.37 5.57 -1.94
N ILE A 621 -1.65 4.46 -2.19
CA ILE A 621 -0.18 4.43 -2.27
C ILE A 621 0.18 4.10 -3.73
N LEU A 622 0.75 5.07 -4.44
CA LEU A 622 1.20 4.90 -5.81
C LEU A 622 2.72 4.79 -5.86
N LEU A 623 3.22 3.67 -6.38
CA LEU A 623 4.65 3.42 -6.58
C LEU A 623 5.00 3.58 -8.06
N SER A 624 6.18 4.12 -8.35
CA SER A 624 6.66 4.28 -9.74
C SER A 624 6.98 2.96 -10.43
N SER A 625 7.34 1.93 -9.68
CA SER A 625 7.56 0.56 -10.14
C SER A 625 7.51 -0.40 -8.95
N LEU A 626 7.42 -1.70 -9.21
CA LEU A 626 7.52 -2.74 -8.18
C LEU A 626 8.83 -3.52 -8.38
N ASP A 627 9.93 -2.98 -7.85
CA ASP A 627 11.23 -3.65 -7.83
C ASP A 627 11.60 -4.10 -6.40
N ALA A 628 12.69 -4.85 -6.28
CA ALA A 628 13.18 -5.34 -4.98
C ALA A 628 13.25 -4.25 -3.91
N TYR A 629 13.75 -3.06 -4.25
CA TYR A 629 13.88 -1.95 -3.30
C TYR A 629 12.51 -1.45 -2.82
N ARG A 630 11.57 -1.22 -3.74
CA ARG A 630 10.23 -0.71 -3.41
C ARG A 630 9.36 -1.75 -2.70
N ILE A 631 9.55 -3.04 -2.98
CA ILE A 631 8.97 -4.15 -2.19
C ILE A 631 9.46 -4.07 -0.74
N GLY A 632 10.75 -3.82 -0.53
CA GLY A 632 11.34 -3.61 0.80
C GLY A 632 10.75 -2.40 1.51
N GLN A 633 10.55 -1.28 0.81
CA GLN A 633 9.89 -0.11 1.37
C GLN A 633 8.45 -0.43 1.80
N LEU A 634 7.68 -1.09 0.93
CA LEU A 634 6.28 -1.45 1.21
C LEU A 634 6.17 -2.34 2.44
N LEU A 635 7.04 -3.35 2.57
CA LEU A 635 7.13 -4.19 3.77
C LEU A 635 7.33 -3.35 5.04
N ALA A 636 8.40 -2.54 5.07
CA ALA A 636 8.78 -1.78 6.25
C ALA A 636 7.74 -0.71 6.63
N ILE A 637 7.05 -0.12 5.65
CA ILE A 637 5.94 0.81 5.91
C ILE A 637 4.87 0.13 6.78
N TYR A 638 4.49 -1.10 6.43
CA TYR A 638 3.44 -1.82 7.16
C TYR A 638 3.92 -2.41 8.48
N GLU A 639 5.17 -2.88 8.57
CA GLU A 639 5.75 -3.31 9.86
C GLU A 639 5.70 -2.16 10.89
N HIS A 640 6.14 -0.96 10.50
CA HIS A 640 6.16 0.20 11.40
C HIS A 640 4.78 0.78 11.66
N ARG A 641 3.89 0.77 10.65
CA ARG A 641 2.48 1.18 10.83
C ARG A 641 1.82 0.37 11.95
N VAL A 642 2.02 -0.95 11.94
CA VAL A 642 1.46 -1.86 12.95
C VAL A 642 2.06 -1.60 14.32
N ALA A 643 3.36 -1.32 14.41
CA ALA A 643 3.99 -0.92 15.67
C ALA A 643 3.40 0.39 16.21
N VAL A 644 3.19 1.41 15.36
CA VAL A 644 2.57 2.70 15.74
C VAL A 644 1.16 2.49 16.31
N GLN A 645 0.32 1.70 15.64
CA GLN A 645 -1.02 1.37 16.14
C GLN A 645 -0.98 0.79 17.56
N GLY A 646 -0.11 -0.20 17.79
CA GLY A 646 0.01 -0.81 19.11
C GLY A 646 0.56 0.13 20.17
N PHE A 647 1.51 1.00 19.81
CA PHE A 647 1.99 2.06 20.69
C PHE A 647 0.88 3.01 21.11
N ILE A 648 0.00 3.41 20.19
CA ILE A 648 -1.14 4.30 20.47
C ILE A 648 -2.16 3.61 21.37
N TRP A 649 -2.56 2.37 21.06
CA TRP A 649 -3.51 1.60 21.89
C TRP A 649 -2.94 1.15 23.24
N GLY A 650 -1.63 1.27 23.45
CA GLY A 650 -0.98 0.83 24.68
C GLY A 650 -0.98 -0.70 24.82
N ILE A 651 -0.90 -1.43 23.71
CA ILE A 651 -0.85 -2.90 23.67
C ILE A 651 0.55 -3.40 23.29
N ASN A 652 0.82 -4.67 23.56
CA ASN A 652 2.04 -5.31 23.10
C ASN A 652 1.87 -5.89 21.68
N SER A 653 2.39 -5.22 20.65
CA SER A 653 2.36 -5.69 19.26
C SER A 653 3.25 -6.90 18.98
N PHE A 654 4.06 -7.33 19.95
CA PHE A 654 5.20 -8.23 19.69
C PHE A 654 5.08 -9.60 20.34
N ASP A 655 4.07 -9.80 21.21
CA ASP A 655 3.68 -11.12 21.71
C ASP A 655 2.53 -11.75 20.90
N GLN A 656 2.17 -12.99 21.23
CA GLN A 656 1.06 -13.73 20.60
C GLN A 656 0.47 -14.82 21.52
N TRP A 657 0.18 -14.52 22.79
CA TRP A 657 -0.33 -15.53 23.74
C TRP A 657 -1.61 -16.26 23.31
N GLY A 658 -2.44 -15.60 22.50
CA GLY A 658 -3.72 -16.14 22.01
C GLY A 658 -3.63 -17.43 21.19
N VAL A 659 -2.45 -17.78 20.65
CA VAL A 659 -2.29 -19.00 19.83
C VAL A 659 -2.05 -20.27 20.66
N GLU A 660 -1.70 -20.14 21.93
CA GLU A 660 -1.20 -21.27 22.74
C GLU A 660 -2.32 -22.25 23.14
N LEU A 661 -3.54 -21.76 23.38
CA LEU A 661 -4.67 -22.62 23.75
C LEU A 661 -4.99 -23.61 22.63
N GLY A 662 -5.06 -23.15 21.38
CA GLY A 662 -5.30 -24.00 20.22
C GLY A 662 -4.24 -25.10 20.05
N LYS A 663 -2.95 -24.75 20.23
CA LYS A 663 -1.84 -25.72 20.18
C LYS A 663 -1.93 -26.78 21.29
N SER A 664 -2.30 -26.36 22.50
CA SER A 664 -2.48 -27.26 23.65
C SER A 664 -3.62 -28.26 23.39
N LEU A 665 -4.79 -27.77 22.97
CA LEU A 665 -5.95 -28.60 22.65
C LEU A 665 -5.68 -29.55 21.47
N ALA A 666 -5.03 -29.08 20.40
CA ALA A 666 -4.63 -29.93 19.29
C ALA A 666 -3.64 -31.04 19.72
N THR A 667 -2.78 -30.78 20.70
CA THR A 667 -1.88 -31.79 21.27
C THR A 667 -2.65 -32.86 22.05
N GLN A 668 -3.71 -32.48 22.78
CA GLN A 668 -4.59 -33.43 23.45
C GLN A 668 -5.32 -34.32 22.43
N VAL A 669 -5.91 -33.72 21.38
CA VAL A 669 -6.55 -34.47 20.29
C VAL A 669 -5.56 -35.41 19.60
N ARG A 670 -4.32 -34.97 19.36
CA ARG A 670 -3.27 -35.83 18.77
C ARG A 670 -2.94 -37.04 19.65
N LYS A 671 -2.85 -36.86 20.97
CA LYS A 671 -2.63 -37.95 21.92
C LYS A 671 -3.81 -38.93 21.90
N GLN A 672 -5.04 -38.42 21.90
CA GLN A 672 -6.24 -39.25 21.79
C GLN A 672 -6.25 -40.05 20.48
N LEU A 673 -6.02 -39.40 19.34
CA LEU A 673 -5.94 -40.08 18.05
C LEU A 673 -4.89 -41.19 18.06
N ASN A 674 -3.70 -40.93 18.60
CA ASN A 674 -2.66 -41.96 18.70
C ASN A 674 -3.09 -43.12 19.61
N ALA A 675 -3.68 -42.84 20.78
CA ALA A 675 -4.14 -43.85 21.72
C ALA A 675 -5.27 -44.71 21.14
N SER A 676 -6.28 -44.09 20.52
CA SER A 676 -7.37 -44.81 19.85
C SER A 676 -6.86 -45.67 18.71
N ARG A 677 -5.89 -45.19 17.91
CA ARG A 677 -5.32 -45.95 16.79
C ARG A 677 -4.42 -47.11 17.21
N THR A 678 -3.59 -46.90 18.23
CA THR A 678 -2.55 -47.87 18.61
C THR A 678 -3.00 -48.84 19.70
N LYS A 679 -3.92 -48.42 20.56
CA LYS A 679 -4.37 -49.19 21.72
C LYS A 679 -5.88 -49.47 21.73
N GLY A 680 -6.65 -48.91 20.80
CA GLY A 680 -8.11 -49.05 20.78
C GLY A 680 -8.83 -48.30 21.90
N GLU A 681 -8.18 -47.32 22.53
CA GLU A 681 -8.79 -46.54 23.62
C GLU A 681 -9.98 -45.69 23.10
N PRO A 682 -11.13 -45.68 23.81
CA PRO A 682 -12.28 -44.86 23.42
C PRO A 682 -11.99 -43.36 23.54
N VAL A 683 -12.77 -42.54 22.83
CA VAL A 683 -12.64 -41.08 22.89
C VAL A 683 -13.25 -40.54 24.19
N GLU A 684 -12.43 -39.93 25.03
CA GLU A 684 -12.84 -39.38 26.32
C GLU A 684 -12.15 -38.02 26.60
N GLY A 685 -12.68 -37.24 27.55
CA GLY A 685 -12.08 -35.98 27.98
C GLY A 685 -12.38 -34.75 27.10
N PHE A 686 -13.30 -34.86 26.14
CA PHE A 686 -13.75 -33.76 25.29
C PHE A 686 -15.24 -33.45 25.47
N ASN A 687 -15.68 -32.28 25.02
CA ASN A 687 -17.11 -31.94 25.01
C ASN A 687 -17.91 -32.87 24.08
N PHE A 688 -19.23 -32.93 24.27
CA PHE A 688 -20.11 -33.86 23.55
C PHE A 688 -19.95 -33.80 22.03
N SER A 689 -19.90 -32.59 21.45
CA SER A 689 -19.75 -32.40 20.00
C SER A 689 -18.42 -32.94 19.48
N THR A 690 -17.32 -32.64 20.18
CA THR A 690 -15.98 -33.09 19.80
C THR A 690 -15.85 -34.60 19.95
N THR A 691 -16.34 -35.17 21.04
CA THR A 691 -16.37 -36.62 21.26
C THR A 691 -17.14 -37.33 20.15
N THR A 692 -18.35 -36.85 19.83
CA THR A 692 -19.19 -37.43 18.76
C THR A 692 -18.48 -37.40 17.41
N MET A 693 -17.90 -36.26 17.03
CA MET A 693 -17.21 -36.11 15.74
C MET A 693 -15.92 -36.91 15.67
N LEU A 694 -15.14 -36.97 16.76
CA LEU A 694 -13.87 -37.69 16.79
C LEU A 694 -14.08 -39.21 16.76
N THR A 695 -15.09 -39.72 17.47
CA THR A 695 -15.51 -41.13 17.38
C THR A 695 -15.91 -41.47 15.95
N ARG A 696 -16.80 -40.67 15.35
CA ARG A 696 -17.23 -40.87 13.96
C ARG A 696 -16.06 -40.83 12.97
N TYR A 697 -15.12 -39.90 13.15
CA TYR A 697 -13.92 -39.81 12.33
C TYR A 697 -13.07 -41.08 12.41
N LEU A 698 -12.82 -41.59 13.62
CA LEU A 698 -12.03 -42.81 13.83
C LEU A 698 -12.68 -44.06 13.22
N GLU A 699 -14.00 -44.18 13.33
CA GLU A 699 -14.78 -45.27 12.73
C GLU A 699 -14.67 -45.27 11.19
N GLU A 700 -14.92 -44.11 10.58
CA GLU A 700 -14.96 -43.94 9.12
C GLU A 700 -13.57 -44.02 8.46
N SER A 701 -12.50 -43.87 9.24
CA SER A 701 -11.12 -43.97 8.75
C SER A 701 -10.35 -45.11 9.41
N SER A 702 -11.04 -46.20 9.77
CA SER A 702 -10.49 -47.38 10.46
C SER A 702 -9.37 -48.10 9.69
N ASP A 703 -9.26 -47.86 8.38
CA ASP A 703 -8.22 -48.37 7.49
C ASP A 703 -6.87 -47.64 7.61
N VAL A 704 -6.84 -46.47 8.25
CA VAL A 704 -5.60 -45.71 8.47
C VAL A 704 -4.67 -46.45 9.45
N PRO A 705 -3.41 -46.75 9.07
CA PRO A 705 -2.48 -47.50 9.91
C PRO A 705 -2.20 -46.84 11.28
N ALA A 706 -2.03 -47.67 12.30
CA ALA A 706 -1.74 -47.24 13.66
C ALA A 706 -0.32 -46.67 13.85
N ASP A 707 0.65 -47.19 13.08
CA ASP A 707 2.01 -46.68 13.04
C ASP A 707 2.20 -45.83 11.78
N PRO A 708 2.32 -44.50 11.90
CA PRO A 708 2.58 -43.64 10.77
C PRO A 708 4.07 -43.76 10.42
N GLN A 709 4.44 -44.79 9.64
CA GLN A 709 5.58 -44.58 8.74
C GLN A 709 5.31 -43.27 8.00
N THR A 710 6.30 -42.38 7.92
CA THR A 710 6.16 -41.12 7.19
C THR A 710 6.02 -41.46 5.70
N LEU A 711 4.80 -41.81 5.30
CA LEU A 711 4.48 -42.24 3.96
C LEU A 711 4.42 -40.99 3.09
N LEU A 712 5.08 -41.07 1.95
CA LEU A 712 4.87 -40.07 0.90
C LEU A 712 3.38 -40.10 0.54
N PRO A 713 2.74 -38.93 0.39
CA PRO A 713 1.35 -38.87 -0.02
C PRO A 713 1.16 -39.69 -1.30
N ARG A 714 0.21 -40.63 -1.29
CA ARG A 714 -0.30 -41.23 -2.54
C ARG A 714 -1.40 -40.29 -3.01
N ILE A 715 -1.17 -39.57 -4.12
CA ILE A 715 -2.26 -38.87 -4.84
C ILE A 715 -2.89 -39.87 -5.79
#